data_AF-D0NGF9-F1
#
_entry.id   AF-D0NGF9-F1
#
_cell.length_a   1.000
_cell.length_b   1.000
_cell.length_c   1.000
_cell.angle_alpha   90.00
_cell.angle_beta   90.00
_cell.angle_gamma   90.00
#
_symmetry.space_group_name_H-M   'P 1'
#
loop_
_entity.id
_entity.type
_entity.pdbx_description
1 polymer ?
#
loop_
_entity_poly.entity_id
_entity_poly.type
_entity_poly.pdbx_seq_one_letter_code
_entity_poly.pdbx_strand_id
1 'polypeptide(L)'
;MALRVSGVREETLGMDSRMELDALHSSLSHEDDSNWTPSHLRLLYLLSRFATYPSSTDEEEKWLRSLPLQVMVFETIVHGLLAFDYSPVCTSIVKDGQSRRLWLNMSHDARAAIDDLREHELVNALKTCSEDFQPSTAYQVTKEGMTVLASLPPRDKQRLDEFLTAPRTLRPLTTTNPSGLVLVENPLLKITYDPDKGHFRIRRGDGSVYVSRVTDIEEVSYVSSPYLPSCLMRNGTANFSSNAWQAEKCRKGAASVGSSSIQDADLSFAIVLENVRLMVGEWIPFGPNQIVLLNDRLGSLERCQGGLFTSELDDAPTSTSLAIEPGLTKIAIVDFEFDCFTNFEADIYAPIEDGIIQIESFGMHLNGDGSIVYGMEIDATMDRSADFLCVDHLARLLVDVDLDSSKIINDLLSSHQRGLLDMLFMGDARSRNKFALLTASGISPKLPARAYLDRGEKENELKQVLGELHSVHDIGKDDKLLVGHDGMLLAGPNANKHEPLLVAHLALLSRELVVRFFFKRTFILGDVLARARNYMTSFEMNPEALDDMRDRVSRCAHDLVLLEEILELLRESLRGLAHTIPSRPTPSEDDPTGGGAALYDHLELRKTHKDLEMRCKDLAKLLRGFRAKLKQVQSQNGTMAKMMLEGLVLGVERNVAVLAEATRANQRSLKGSFDILLFMFAAILAFELLDRITDGNLLGMDKATPPSLQWIKDLVVENFIGYPALWFVINMIWLVVVIWLVRVGIRLGSRRLARTQRMVFANAPRRINVSAFEQFLRTPLDELLSSEGSTPSVTRARCSSRRKRVIESRKASVRESIRVVKVLWSEPAVQPKCQTWMEFFTRVRQNWELFIAPPVRTQVTYDATNGFLVEVIVHAGLATDCYEIYDQLKRQMESAGCFDEHYSPPTVSKPEDSPPDSRARRGFFVPRSIARWNAPVHPTQGM
;
A
#
# COMPACT_ATOMS: atom_id res chain seq x y z
N MET A 1 -34.52 47.07 -36.35
CA MET A 1 -34.40 48.08 -35.28
C MET A 1 -32.92 48.31 -35.03
N ALA A 2 -32.50 49.57 -34.90
CA ALA A 2 -31.13 50.03 -35.09
C ALA A 2 -30.10 49.36 -34.17
N LEU A 3 -29.03 48.85 -34.80
CA LEU A 3 -27.81 48.33 -34.21
C LEU A 3 -27.12 49.40 -33.35
N ARG A 4 -26.98 49.15 -32.05
CA ARG A 4 -26.00 49.80 -31.18
C ARG A 4 -24.72 48.97 -31.23
N VAL A 5 -23.74 49.46 -31.96
CA VAL A 5 -22.34 49.01 -31.88
C VAL A 5 -21.80 49.43 -30.51
N SER A 6 -21.23 48.49 -29.78
CA SER A 6 -20.69 48.65 -28.43
C SER A 6 -19.42 49.51 -28.45
N GLY A 7 -19.60 50.81 -28.19
CA GLY A 7 -18.53 51.76 -27.86
C GLY A 7 -18.70 52.41 -26.49
N VAL A 8 -19.56 51.85 -25.61
CA VAL A 8 -19.94 52.44 -24.33
C VAL A 8 -19.77 51.38 -23.24
N ARG A 9 -18.54 51.05 -22.87
CA ARG A 9 -18.24 50.06 -21.82
C ARG A 9 -17.63 50.64 -20.54
N GLU A 10 -17.21 51.91 -20.53
CA GLU A 10 -16.63 52.57 -19.34
C GLU A 10 -17.30 53.91 -18.94
N GLU A 11 -18.22 54.45 -19.74
CA GLU A 11 -18.74 55.82 -19.52
C GLU A 11 -19.72 55.96 -18.34
N THR A 12 -20.31 54.86 -17.87
CA THR A 12 -21.30 54.89 -16.77
C THR A 12 -20.66 55.05 -15.38
N LEU A 13 -19.35 54.83 -15.25
CA LEU A 13 -18.62 54.98 -13.99
C LEU A 13 -17.77 56.27 -13.89
N GLY A 14 -17.67 57.05 -14.98
CA GLY A 14 -16.72 58.18 -15.10
C GLY A 14 -17.31 59.56 -15.37
N MET A 15 -18.63 59.75 -15.23
CA MET A 15 -19.32 60.92 -15.79
C MET A 15 -19.21 62.25 -15.00
N ASP A 16 -18.20 62.43 -14.14
CA ASP A 16 -18.00 63.67 -13.36
C ASP A 16 -16.64 64.38 -13.59
N SER A 17 -15.78 63.94 -14.51
CA SER A 17 -14.41 64.50 -14.63
C SER A 17 -13.87 64.78 -16.03
N ARG A 18 -14.73 64.82 -17.06
CA ARG A 18 -14.27 64.98 -18.47
C ARG A 18 -14.36 66.39 -19.07
N MET A 19 -14.72 67.45 -18.32
CA MET A 19 -14.89 68.80 -18.92
C MET A 19 -13.67 69.75 -18.84
N GLU A 20 -12.52 69.37 -18.29
CA GLU A 20 -11.40 70.34 -18.09
C GLU A 20 -10.04 69.97 -18.73
N LEU A 21 -9.92 68.87 -19.50
CA LEU A 21 -8.61 68.39 -20.00
C LEU A 21 -8.34 68.56 -21.51
N ASP A 22 -9.29 69.07 -22.29
CA ASP A 22 -9.15 69.16 -23.76
C ASP A 22 -8.34 70.37 -24.28
N ALA A 23 -7.68 71.15 -23.41
CA ALA A 23 -7.02 72.40 -23.81
C ALA A 23 -5.47 72.38 -23.85
N LEU A 24 -4.78 71.27 -23.59
CA LEU A 24 -3.32 71.27 -23.41
C LEU A 24 -2.48 70.19 -24.12
N HIS A 25 -3.04 69.42 -25.06
CA HIS A 25 -2.25 68.46 -25.84
C HIS A 25 -2.11 68.85 -27.31
N SER A 26 -1.18 69.76 -27.60
CA SER A 26 -0.68 69.98 -28.96
C SER A 26 0.81 70.36 -28.98
N SER A 27 1.67 69.50 -28.43
CA SER A 27 3.08 69.39 -28.82
C SER A 27 3.80 68.39 -27.91
N LEU A 28 4.08 67.18 -28.42
CA LEU A 28 5.32 66.42 -28.23
C LEU A 28 5.11 65.01 -28.84
N SER A 29 5.95 64.68 -29.80
CA SER A 29 5.99 63.42 -30.53
C SER A 29 7.01 62.46 -29.91
N HIS A 30 6.65 61.17 -29.88
CA HIS A 30 7.42 59.98 -29.49
C HIS A 30 7.54 59.67 -27.98
N GLU A 31 6.59 58.87 -27.48
CA GLU A 31 6.79 57.60 -26.72
C GLU A 31 5.39 56.97 -26.50
N ASP A 32 5.29 55.64 -26.55
CA ASP A 32 4.03 54.90 -26.50
C ASP A 32 3.36 55.03 -25.11
N ASP A 33 2.38 55.92 -24.99
CA ASP A 33 1.47 55.98 -23.84
C ASP A 33 0.59 54.71 -23.81
N SER A 34 1.09 53.65 -23.17
CA SER A 34 0.33 52.45 -22.86
C SER A 34 -0.77 52.79 -21.86
N ASN A 35 -1.96 53.13 -22.38
CA ASN A 35 -3.14 53.42 -21.58
C ASN A 35 -3.69 52.11 -20.98
N TRP A 36 -3.11 51.67 -19.86
CA TRP A 36 -3.53 50.46 -19.14
C TRP A 36 -4.98 50.56 -18.67
N THR A 37 -5.79 49.53 -18.89
CA THR A 37 -7.17 49.55 -18.37
C THR A 37 -7.15 49.53 -16.83
N PRO A 38 -8.15 50.13 -16.15
CA PRO A 38 -8.22 50.12 -14.69
C PRO A 38 -8.14 48.71 -14.10
N SER A 39 -8.69 47.70 -14.77
CA SER A 39 -8.61 46.29 -14.37
C SER A 39 -7.19 45.73 -14.39
N HIS A 40 -6.35 46.10 -15.38
CA HIS A 40 -4.92 45.72 -15.41
C HIS A 40 -4.17 46.27 -14.20
N LEU A 41 -4.40 47.55 -13.87
CA LEU A 41 -3.74 48.21 -12.73
C LEU A 41 -4.22 47.64 -11.39
N ARG A 42 -5.51 47.31 -11.26
CA ARG A 42 -6.06 46.64 -10.07
C ARG A 42 -5.47 45.24 -9.87
N LEU A 43 -5.31 44.47 -10.95
CA LEU A 43 -4.67 43.15 -10.91
C LEU A 43 -3.19 43.23 -10.53
N LEU A 44 -2.45 44.18 -11.11
CA LEU A 44 -1.06 44.47 -10.76
C LEU A 44 -0.93 44.88 -9.28
N TYR A 45 -1.89 45.67 -8.77
CA TYR A 45 -1.91 46.06 -7.36
C TYR A 45 -2.13 44.84 -6.46
N LEU A 46 -3.07 43.96 -6.80
CA LEU A 46 -3.32 42.71 -6.06
C LEU A 46 -2.04 41.84 -6.01
N LEU A 47 -1.34 41.69 -7.13
CA LEU A 47 -0.05 40.98 -7.19
C LEU A 47 1.01 41.61 -6.27
N SER A 48 1.14 42.94 -6.29
CA SER A 48 2.16 43.67 -5.53
C SER A 48 2.08 43.47 -4.02
N ARG A 49 0.89 43.15 -3.49
CA ARG A 49 0.71 42.92 -2.04
C ARG A 49 1.31 41.59 -1.58
N PHE A 50 1.39 40.60 -2.46
CA PHE A 50 1.89 39.25 -2.13
C PHE A 50 3.31 38.99 -2.63
N ALA A 51 3.67 39.54 -3.79
CA ALA A 51 4.93 39.24 -4.46
C ALA A 51 5.65 40.53 -4.87
N THR A 52 6.43 41.08 -3.92
CA THR A 52 7.27 42.25 -4.12
C THR A 52 8.68 41.87 -4.55
N TYR A 53 9.27 42.69 -5.41
CA TYR A 53 10.70 42.63 -5.70
C TYR A 53 11.51 43.06 -4.47
N PRO A 54 12.55 42.31 -4.05
CA PRO A 54 13.35 42.66 -2.88
C PRO A 54 14.02 44.02 -3.06
N SER A 55 13.95 44.86 -2.03
CA SER A 55 14.61 46.17 -2.04
C SER A 55 16.06 46.10 -1.52
N SER A 56 16.41 45.03 -0.79
CA SER A 56 17.72 44.77 -0.20
C SER A 56 18.18 43.33 -0.49
N THR A 57 19.48 43.08 -0.46
CA THR A 57 20.09 41.74 -0.62
C THR A 57 19.80 40.78 0.54
N ASP A 58 19.34 41.27 1.68
CA ASP A 58 19.04 40.47 2.87
C ASP A 58 17.57 39.99 2.94
N GLU A 59 16.70 40.45 2.02
CA GLU A 59 15.28 40.05 1.98
C GLU A 59 15.08 38.84 1.06
N GLU A 60 14.32 37.85 1.52
CA GLU A 60 13.91 36.71 0.70
C GLU A 60 12.96 37.14 -0.42
N GLU A 61 13.19 36.60 -1.63
CA GLU A 61 12.31 36.82 -2.77
C GLU A 61 10.93 36.18 -2.55
N LYS A 62 9.88 37.00 -2.63
CA LYS A 62 8.49 36.54 -2.50
C LYS A 62 7.85 36.38 -3.88
N TRP A 63 7.30 35.20 -4.13
CA TRP A 63 6.64 34.83 -5.37
C TRP A 63 5.22 34.34 -5.08
N LEU A 64 4.23 34.78 -5.86
CA LEU A 64 2.85 34.32 -5.75
C LEU A 64 2.56 33.26 -6.81
N ARG A 65 2.13 32.08 -6.39
CA ARG A 65 1.77 30.99 -7.32
C ARG A 65 0.50 31.32 -8.12
N SER A 66 0.41 30.82 -9.34
CA SER A 66 -0.72 31.09 -10.26
C SER A 66 -2.07 30.59 -9.76
N LEU A 67 -2.15 29.39 -9.18
CA LEU A 67 -3.41 28.83 -8.69
C LEU A 67 -4.05 29.69 -7.57
N PRO A 68 -3.33 30.05 -6.47
CA PRO A 68 -3.85 31.00 -5.49
C PRO A 68 -4.23 32.37 -6.08
N LEU A 69 -3.47 32.87 -7.07
CA LEU A 69 -3.81 34.11 -7.75
C LEU A 69 -5.16 34.01 -8.46
N GLN A 70 -5.41 32.93 -9.19
CA GLN A 70 -6.65 32.72 -9.93
C GLN A 70 -7.86 32.60 -8.99
N VAL A 71 -7.70 31.94 -7.84
CA VAL A 71 -8.72 31.90 -6.78
C VAL A 71 -9.03 33.30 -6.25
N MET A 72 -8.01 34.15 -6.05
CA MET A 72 -8.25 35.55 -5.63
C MET A 72 -8.95 36.36 -6.71
N VAL A 73 -8.54 36.20 -7.97
CA VAL A 73 -9.14 36.90 -9.11
C VAL A 73 -10.64 36.60 -9.20
N PHE A 74 -11.03 35.33 -9.12
CA PHE A 74 -12.45 34.95 -9.12
C PHE A 74 -13.23 35.62 -7.99
N GLU A 75 -12.73 35.57 -6.76
CA GLU A 75 -13.43 36.19 -5.63
C GLU A 75 -13.52 37.72 -5.79
N THR A 76 -12.49 38.37 -6.35
CA THR A 76 -12.56 39.81 -6.66
C THR A 76 -13.53 40.16 -7.78
N ILE A 77 -13.76 39.26 -8.74
CA ILE A 77 -14.78 39.42 -9.79
C ILE A 77 -16.17 39.31 -9.16
N VAL A 78 -16.42 38.28 -8.35
CA VAL A 78 -17.71 38.08 -7.64
C VAL A 78 -18.03 39.27 -6.70
N HIS A 79 -17.01 39.93 -6.15
CA HIS A 79 -17.16 41.15 -5.36
C HIS A 79 -17.30 42.46 -6.18
N GLY A 80 -17.22 42.39 -7.52
CA GLY A 80 -17.34 43.54 -8.42
C GLY A 80 -16.14 44.50 -8.41
N LEU A 81 -14.97 44.01 -7.98
CA LEU A 81 -13.73 44.81 -7.93
C LEU A 81 -12.94 44.74 -9.25
N LEU A 82 -13.02 43.60 -9.95
CA LEU A 82 -12.48 43.42 -11.29
C LEU A 82 -13.64 43.18 -12.26
N ALA A 83 -13.59 43.84 -13.42
CA ALA A 83 -14.52 43.63 -14.53
C ALA A 83 -13.86 42.70 -15.54
N PHE A 84 -13.87 41.40 -15.24
CA PHE A 84 -13.37 40.34 -16.11
C PHE A 84 -14.39 39.19 -16.10
N ASP A 85 -14.56 38.52 -17.23
CA ASP A 85 -15.40 37.32 -17.32
C ASP A 85 -14.63 36.09 -16.79
N TYR A 86 -15.38 35.07 -16.35
CA TYR A 86 -14.85 33.76 -15.95
C TYR A 86 -15.65 32.62 -16.55
N SER A 87 -14.93 31.54 -16.84
CA SER A 87 -15.50 30.29 -17.32
C SER A 87 -14.94 29.10 -16.54
N PRO A 88 -15.67 27.98 -16.47
CA PRO A 88 -15.17 26.77 -15.83
C PRO A 88 -14.04 26.15 -16.66
N VAL A 89 -12.92 25.83 -16.00
CA VAL A 89 -11.75 25.19 -16.60
C VAL A 89 -11.30 24.02 -15.74
N CYS A 90 -11.13 22.85 -16.35
CA CYS A 90 -10.63 21.67 -15.66
C CYS A 90 -9.12 21.81 -15.38
N THR A 91 -8.76 21.93 -14.11
CA THR A 91 -7.38 22.12 -13.65
C THR A 91 -6.95 20.96 -12.74
N SER A 92 -5.74 20.45 -12.96
CA SER A 92 -5.14 19.47 -12.03
C SER A 92 -4.47 20.17 -10.87
N ILE A 93 -4.90 19.83 -9.65
CA ILE A 93 -4.35 20.33 -8.39
C ILE A 93 -3.59 19.20 -7.72
N VAL A 94 -2.38 19.51 -7.25
CA VAL A 94 -1.51 18.56 -6.55
C VAL A 94 -1.38 19.00 -5.10
N LYS A 95 -1.71 18.11 -4.17
CA LYS A 95 -1.46 18.33 -2.75
C LYS A 95 -1.21 17.01 -2.03
N ASP A 96 -0.18 16.97 -1.17
CA ASP A 96 0.17 15.81 -0.34
C ASP A 96 0.40 14.51 -1.16
N GLY A 97 0.96 14.63 -2.37
CA GLY A 97 1.21 13.51 -3.28
C GLY A 97 -0.04 12.94 -3.97
N GLN A 98 -1.19 13.61 -3.84
CA GLN A 98 -2.41 13.29 -4.56
C GLN A 98 -2.69 14.39 -5.60
N SER A 99 -2.75 13.99 -6.86
CA SER A 99 -3.22 14.83 -7.96
C SER A 99 -4.72 14.61 -8.14
N ARG A 100 -5.53 15.64 -7.89
CA ARG A 100 -6.97 15.64 -8.14
C ARG A 100 -7.31 16.66 -9.21
N ARG A 101 -8.28 16.36 -10.05
CA ARG A 101 -8.80 17.28 -11.05
C ARG A 101 -10.05 17.92 -10.53
N LEU A 102 -10.10 19.23 -10.67
CA LEU A 102 -11.25 20.00 -10.30
C LEU A 102 -11.53 21.00 -11.40
N TRP A 103 -12.81 21.13 -11.70
CA TRP A 103 -13.32 22.26 -12.45
C TRP A 103 -13.28 23.49 -11.56
N LEU A 104 -12.64 24.55 -12.05
CA LEU A 104 -12.50 25.82 -11.36
C LEU A 104 -13.04 26.91 -12.25
N ASN A 105 -13.76 27.86 -11.68
CA ASN A 105 -14.12 29.09 -12.38
C ASN A 105 -12.88 29.99 -12.49
N MET A 106 -12.38 30.16 -13.71
CA MET A 106 -11.14 30.88 -13.99
C MET A 106 -11.37 31.94 -15.06
N SER A 107 -10.79 33.12 -14.86
CA SER A 107 -10.85 34.19 -15.85
C SER A 107 -9.73 34.04 -16.87
N HIS A 108 -10.09 33.89 -18.14
CA HIS A 108 -9.16 33.93 -19.27
C HIS A 108 -8.68 35.36 -19.55
N ASP A 109 -9.54 36.37 -19.36
CA ASP A 109 -9.16 37.78 -19.48
C ASP A 109 -8.11 38.18 -18.47
N ALA A 110 -8.24 37.73 -17.21
CA ALA A 110 -7.22 38.00 -16.21
C ALA A 110 -5.88 37.30 -16.52
N ARG A 111 -5.90 36.13 -17.17
CA ARG A 111 -4.67 35.47 -17.64
C ARG A 111 -4.01 36.27 -18.77
N ALA A 112 -4.80 36.70 -19.76
CA ALA A 112 -4.34 37.56 -20.85
C ALA A 112 -3.75 38.87 -20.29
N ALA A 113 -4.43 39.52 -19.34
CA ALA A 113 -3.93 40.71 -18.67
C ALA A 113 -2.59 40.49 -17.94
N ILE A 114 -2.37 39.32 -17.31
CA ILE A 114 -1.07 38.98 -16.70
C ILE A 114 0.01 38.80 -17.77
N ASP A 115 -0.33 38.16 -18.89
CA ASP A 115 0.60 37.97 -19.99
C ASP A 115 0.96 39.32 -20.65
N ASP A 116 0.01 40.25 -20.81
CA ASP A 116 0.26 41.61 -21.28
C ASP A 116 1.18 42.38 -20.33
N LEU A 117 0.93 42.31 -19.01
CA LEU A 117 1.80 42.90 -17.98
C LEU A 117 3.20 42.28 -17.99
N ARG A 118 3.33 41.02 -18.39
CA ARG A 118 4.62 40.31 -18.51
C ARG A 118 5.35 40.66 -19.80
N GLU A 119 4.64 40.83 -20.92
CA GLU A 119 5.22 41.29 -22.20
C GLU A 119 5.83 42.69 -22.06
N HIS A 120 5.26 43.54 -21.20
CA HIS A 120 5.76 44.88 -20.89
C HIS A 120 6.72 44.92 -19.68
N GLU A 121 7.26 43.78 -19.24
CA GLU A 121 8.25 43.67 -18.15
C GLU A 121 7.82 44.23 -16.77
N LEU A 122 6.51 44.41 -16.55
CA LEU A 122 5.95 44.84 -15.26
C LEU A 122 5.82 43.68 -14.25
N VAL A 123 5.74 42.44 -14.77
CA VAL A 123 5.61 41.21 -13.97
C VAL A 123 6.61 40.15 -14.46
N ASN A 124 7.41 39.62 -13.52
CA ASN A 124 8.26 38.46 -13.72
C ASN A 124 7.47 37.15 -13.50
N ALA A 125 7.84 36.10 -14.23
CA ALA A 125 7.28 34.77 -14.06
C ALA A 125 8.39 33.71 -13.84
N LEU A 126 8.31 33.01 -12.71
CA LEU A 126 9.14 31.87 -12.37
C LEU A 126 8.40 30.58 -12.71
N LYS A 127 9.02 29.71 -13.53
CA LYS A 127 8.51 28.36 -13.78
C LYS A 127 9.19 27.38 -12.83
N THR A 128 8.40 26.74 -11.99
CA THR A 128 8.82 25.69 -11.05
C THR A 128 8.12 24.38 -11.40
N CYS A 129 8.54 23.26 -10.82
CA CYS A 129 7.85 21.97 -10.94
C CYS A 129 7.28 21.58 -9.58
N SER A 130 6.04 21.09 -9.56
CA SER A 130 5.42 20.50 -8.36
C SER A 130 6.04 19.12 -8.02
N GLU A 131 5.65 18.55 -6.89
CA GLU A 131 6.06 17.19 -6.49
C GLU A 131 5.67 16.13 -7.54
N ASP A 132 4.54 16.32 -8.22
CA ASP A 132 4.09 15.46 -9.32
C ASP A 132 4.63 15.90 -10.70
N PHE A 133 5.70 16.71 -10.71
CA PHE A 133 6.36 17.23 -11.90
C PHE A 133 5.45 18.05 -12.83
N GLN A 134 4.36 18.61 -12.31
CA GLN A 134 3.55 19.54 -13.09
C GLN A 134 4.20 20.91 -13.09
N PRO A 135 4.34 21.58 -14.25
CA PRO A 135 4.86 22.93 -14.29
C PRO A 135 3.92 23.87 -13.55
N SER A 136 4.45 24.58 -12.57
CA SER A 136 3.74 25.61 -11.80
C SER A 136 4.40 26.95 -12.05
N THR A 137 3.61 27.94 -12.46
CA THR A 137 4.04 29.32 -12.62
C THR A 137 3.84 30.10 -11.33
N ALA A 138 4.82 30.92 -10.99
CA ALA A 138 4.72 31.91 -9.93
C ALA A 138 5.09 33.29 -10.47
N TYR A 139 4.42 34.33 -9.99
CA TYR A 139 4.54 35.70 -10.47
C TYR A 139 5.15 36.61 -9.40
N GLN A 140 5.88 37.62 -9.84
CA GLN A 140 6.46 38.67 -8.99
C GLN A 140 6.41 40.01 -9.72
N VAL A 141 6.03 41.09 -9.02
CA VAL A 141 5.97 42.43 -9.61
C VAL A 141 7.37 43.05 -9.67
N THR A 142 7.71 43.68 -10.80
CA THR A 142 9.02 44.35 -10.99
C THR A 142 9.05 45.74 -10.38
N LYS A 143 10.25 46.36 -10.31
CA LYS A 143 10.39 47.75 -9.85
C LYS A 143 9.63 48.72 -10.76
N GLU A 144 9.59 48.45 -12.06
CA GLU A 144 8.86 49.25 -13.05
C GLU A 144 7.34 49.12 -12.83
N GLY A 145 6.84 47.90 -12.60
CA GLY A 145 5.45 47.68 -12.20
C GLY A 145 5.04 48.49 -10.97
N MET A 146 5.92 48.62 -9.97
CA MET A 146 5.66 49.46 -8.79
C MET A 146 5.56 50.95 -9.10
N THR A 147 6.32 51.45 -10.09
CA THR A 147 6.21 52.85 -10.53
C THR A 147 4.89 53.12 -11.25
N VAL A 148 4.45 52.18 -12.10
CA VAL A 148 3.16 52.26 -12.80
C VAL A 148 2.00 52.23 -11.80
N LEU A 149 2.10 51.47 -10.71
CA LEU A 149 1.09 51.45 -9.64
C LEU A 149 0.89 52.80 -8.94
N ALA A 150 1.81 53.76 -9.07
CA ALA A 150 1.61 55.10 -8.54
C ALA A 150 0.45 55.84 -9.26
N SER A 151 0.17 55.49 -10.52
CA SER A 151 -0.92 56.10 -11.31
C SER A 151 -2.32 55.63 -10.88
N LEU A 152 -2.43 54.48 -10.20
CA LEU A 152 -3.72 53.92 -9.80
C LEU A 152 -4.41 54.78 -8.72
N PRO A 153 -5.71 55.13 -8.89
CA PRO A 153 -6.46 55.94 -7.94
C PRO A 153 -6.46 55.36 -6.51
N PRO A 154 -6.37 56.21 -5.47
CA PRO A 154 -6.32 55.75 -4.08
C PRO A 154 -7.62 55.06 -3.63
N ARG A 155 -8.76 55.37 -4.27
CA ARG A 155 -10.06 54.72 -4.00
C ARG A 155 -10.03 53.23 -4.31
N ASP A 156 -9.43 52.86 -5.45
CA ASP A 156 -9.36 51.46 -5.88
C ASP A 156 -8.38 50.66 -5.00
N LYS A 157 -7.26 51.29 -4.61
CA LYS A 157 -6.31 50.71 -3.63
C LYS A 157 -6.99 50.42 -2.29
N GLN A 158 -7.81 51.33 -1.78
CA GLN A 158 -8.55 51.13 -0.53
C GLN A 158 -9.55 49.98 -0.62
N ARG A 159 -10.33 49.89 -1.71
CA ARG A 159 -11.28 48.78 -1.92
C ARG A 159 -10.60 47.42 -2.00
N LEU A 160 -9.47 47.34 -2.69
CA LEU A 160 -8.68 46.10 -2.76
C LEU A 160 -8.06 45.76 -1.41
N ASP A 161 -7.54 46.75 -0.68
CA ASP A 161 -7.02 46.53 0.68
C ASP A 161 -8.13 46.07 1.65
N GLU A 162 -9.33 46.65 1.56
CA GLU A 162 -10.50 46.21 2.34
C GLU A 162 -10.94 44.78 2.04
N PHE A 163 -10.73 44.30 0.81
CA PHE A 163 -10.95 42.90 0.45
C PHE A 163 -9.82 41.98 0.97
N LEU A 164 -8.57 42.42 0.82
CA LEU A 164 -7.37 41.67 1.21
C LEU A 164 -7.18 41.57 2.73
N THR A 165 -7.77 42.49 3.48
CA THR A 165 -7.67 42.57 4.94
C THR A 165 -9.06 42.35 5.56
N ALA A 166 -9.14 41.74 6.74
CA ALA A 166 -10.44 41.53 7.40
C ALA A 166 -11.18 42.87 7.62
N PRO A 167 -12.52 42.91 7.56
CA PRO A 167 -13.29 44.08 7.97
C PRO A 167 -12.91 44.41 9.42
N ARG A 168 -12.46 45.65 9.65
CA ARG A 168 -11.90 46.17 10.90
C ARG A 168 -12.68 45.70 12.14
N THR A 169 -12.33 44.54 12.68
CA THR A 169 -12.62 44.18 14.06
C THR A 169 -11.40 44.59 14.86
N LEU A 170 -11.61 45.58 15.72
CA LEU A 170 -10.63 46.11 16.67
C LEU A 170 -10.17 44.99 17.61
N ARG A 171 -9.10 44.25 17.28
CA ARG A 171 -8.09 43.67 18.19
C ARG A 171 -7.17 42.71 17.41
N PRO A 172 -5.84 42.91 17.41
CA PRO A 172 -4.93 41.83 17.05
C PRO A 172 -5.08 40.70 18.08
N LEU A 173 -5.58 39.55 17.64
CA LEU A 173 -5.62 38.35 18.48
C LEU A 173 -4.20 37.76 18.49
N THR A 174 -3.45 38.03 19.56
CA THR A 174 -2.20 37.33 19.84
C THR A 174 -2.54 35.88 20.20
N THR A 175 -2.50 34.96 19.25
CA THR A 175 -2.61 33.52 19.51
C THR A 175 -1.28 33.01 20.03
N THR A 176 -1.18 32.83 21.35
CA THR A 176 -0.03 32.19 21.98
C THR A 176 -0.12 30.68 21.79
N ASN A 177 0.69 30.10 20.90
CA ASN A 177 1.01 28.68 20.96
C ASN A 177 1.75 28.38 22.29
N PRO A 178 1.67 27.17 22.86
CA PRO A 178 2.37 26.79 24.10
C PRO A 178 3.91 26.80 23.99
N SER A 179 4.47 27.24 22.86
CA SER A 179 5.90 27.31 22.57
C SER A 179 6.50 28.73 22.60
N GLY A 180 5.74 29.76 23.02
CA GLY A 180 6.31 31.09 23.31
C GLY A 180 6.82 31.89 22.10
N LEU A 181 6.55 31.45 20.87
CA LEU A 181 6.83 32.21 19.65
C LEU A 181 5.62 33.11 19.31
N VAL A 182 5.83 34.42 19.33
CA VAL A 182 4.90 35.40 18.76
C VAL A 182 5.05 35.34 17.24
N LEU A 183 4.19 34.60 16.55
CA LEU A 183 4.06 34.75 15.11
C LEU A 183 3.32 36.06 14.84
N VAL A 184 4.01 37.03 14.25
CA VAL A 184 3.33 38.11 13.53
C VAL A 184 2.73 37.46 12.29
N GLU A 185 1.49 36.98 12.39
CA GLU A 185 0.78 36.48 11.21
C GLU A 185 0.62 37.64 10.22
N ASN A 186 1.00 37.39 8.96
CA ASN A 186 0.84 38.35 7.88
C ASN A 186 -0.66 38.67 7.76
N PRO A 187 -1.09 39.96 7.80
CA PRO A 187 -2.52 40.32 7.78
C PRO A 187 -3.24 39.95 6.47
N LEU A 188 -2.50 39.51 5.46
CA LEU A 188 -2.99 39.13 4.14
C LEU A 188 -3.67 37.75 4.14
N LEU A 189 -4.60 37.58 3.20
CA LEU A 189 -5.31 36.32 2.95
C LEU A 189 -4.34 35.17 2.65
N LYS A 190 -4.54 34.01 3.28
CA LYS A 190 -3.86 32.76 2.98
C LYS A 190 -4.83 31.75 2.39
N ILE A 191 -4.62 31.38 1.13
CA ILE A 191 -5.43 30.39 0.43
C ILE A 191 -4.83 29.00 0.67
N THR A 192 -5.66 28.07 1.11
CA THR A 192 -5.29 26.66 1.31
C THR A 192 -6.32 25.75 0.67
N TYR A 193 -5.85 24.77 -0.09
CA TYR A 193 -6.71 23.75 -0.69
C TYR A 193 -6.94 22.60 0.30
N ASP A 194 -8.16 22.09 0.37
CA ASP A 194 -8.52 20.91 1.17
C ASP A 194 -8.75 19.70 0.26
N PRO A 195 -7.89 18.66 0.31
CA PRO A 195 -7.96 17.55 -0.64
C PRO A 195 -9.21 16.66 -0.42
N ASP A 196 -9.60 16.46 0.84
CA ASP A 196 -10.72 15.58 1.20
C ASP A 196 -12.06 16.11 0.68
N LYS A 197 -12.34 17.39 0.94
CA LYS A 197 -13.59 18.05 0.51
C LYS A 197 -13.50 18.63 -0.90
N GLY A 198 -12.30 18.83 -1.44
CA GLY A 198 -12.10 19.43 -2.76
C GLY A 198 -12.34 20.95 -2.82
N HIS A 199 -12.42 21.65 -1.69
CA HIS A 199 -12.70 23.09 -1.66
C HIS A 199 -11.47 23.93 -1.30
N PHE A 200 -11.47 25.19 -1.74
CA PHE A 200 -10.48 26.18 -1.33
C PHE A 200 -10.96 26.92 -0.07
N ARG A 201 -10.10 26.94 0.94
CA ARG A 201 -10.30 27.70 2.18
C ARG A 201 -9.41 28.94 2.16
N ILE A 202 -10.04 30.10 2.26
CA ILE A 202 -9.41 31.40 2.40
C ILE A 202 -9.34 31.72 3.89
N ARG A 203 -8.14 31.76 4.44
CA ARG A 203 -7.90 32.16 5.83
C ARG A 203 -7.48 33.62 5.86
N ARG A 204 -8.25 34.45 6.56
CA ARG A 204 -7.89 35.86 6.80
C ARG A 204 -7.00 35.96 8.05
N GLY A 205 -6.26 37.06 8.18
CA GLY A 205 -5.35 37.30 9.31
C GLY A 205 -6.05 37.45 10.67
N ASP A 206 -7.38 37.52 10.71
CA ASP A 206 -8.19 37.48 11.94
C ASP A 206 -8.52 36.04 12.40
N GLY A 207 -8.09 35.02 11.65
CA GLY A 207 -8.39 33.62 11.88
C GLY A 207 -9.72 33.16 11.27
N SER A 208 -10.49 34.04 10.63
CA SER A 208 -11.71 33.65 9.93
C SER A 208 -11.39 32.81 8.69
N VAL A 209 -12.15 31.73 8.51
CA VAL A 209 -12.01 30.79 7.39
C VAL A 209 -13.25 30.89 6.53
N TYR A 210 -13.08 31.38 5.30
CA TYR A 210 -14.11 31.43 4.29
C TYR A 210 -13.88 30.28 3.29
N VAL A 211 -14.95 29.60 2.88
CA VAL A 211 -14.89 28.61 1.79
C VAL A 211 -15.18 29.34 0.50
N SER A 212 -14.24 29.28 -0.43
CA SER A 212 -14.33 29.92 -1.73
C SER A 212 -15.31 29.17 -2.64
N ARG A 213 -16.04 29.93 -3.46
CA ARG A 213 -17.02 29.41 -4.43
C ARG A 213 -16.41 29.10 -5.80
N VAL A 214 -15.08 29.18 -5.94
CA VAL A 214 -14.37 28.89 -7.21
C VAL A 214 -14.66 27.49 -7.74
N THR A 215 -14.93 26.53 -6.86
CA THR A 215 -15.21 25.13 -7.22
C THR A 215 -16.68 24.88 -7.57
N ASP A 216 -17.55 25.85 -7.30
CA ASP A 216 -18.98 25.69 -7.46
C ASP A 216 -19.35 26.23 -8.84
N ILE A 217 -19.66 25.32 -9.75
CA ILE A 217 -19.95 25.65 -11.16
C ILE A 217 -21.44 25.96 -11.26
N GLU A 218 -21.76 27.02 -11.97
CA GLU A 218 -23.14 27.45 -12.16
C GLU A 218 -23.82 26.58 -13.20
N GLU A 219 -24.97 26.01 -12.84
CA GLU A 219 -25.78 25.22 -13.75
C GLU A 219 -26.55 26.12 -14.74
N VAL A 220 -26.66 25.63 -15.98
CA VAL A 220 -27.34 26.30 -17.09
C VAL A 220 -28.51 25.43 -17.54
N SER A 221 -29.67 26.05 -17.80
CA SER A 221 -30.79 25.32 -18.40
C SER A 221 -30.56 25.13 -19.89
N TYR A 222 -30.66 23.89 -20.38
CA TYR A 222 -30.51 23.58 -21.79
C TYR A 222 -31.31 22.35 -22.22
N VAL A 223 -31.51 22.25 -23.54
CA VAL A 223 -32.13 21.10 -24.19
C VAL A 223 -31.19 20.61 -25.27
N SER A 224 -30.91 19.31 -25.24
CA SER A 224 -30.09 18.64 -26.24
C SER A 224 -30.83 17.46 -26.85
N SER A 225 -30.51 17.17 -28.11
CA SER A 225 -30.94 15.98 -28.82
C SER A 225 -29.74 15.07 -29.11
N PRO A 226 -29.91 13.74 -29.06
CA PRO A 226 -28.82 12.80 -29.31
C PRO A 226 -28.41 12.85 -30.78
N TYR A 227 -27.11 12.87 -31.04
CA TYR A 227 -26.55 12.94 -32.40
C TYR A 227 -25.30 12.08 -32.54
N LEU A 228 -25.19 11.34 -33.65
CA LEU A 228 -23.94 10.71 -34.06
C LEU A 228 -23.74 10.86 -35.58
N PRO A 229 -22.49 11.05 -36.05
CA PRO A 229 -22.15 11.04 -37.47
C PRO A 229 -22.61 9.78 -38.19
N SER A 230 -23.08 9.93 -39.42
CA SER A 230 -23.54 8.79 -40.23
C SER A 230 -22.41 7.79 -40.53
N CYS A 231 -21.15 8.23 -40.49
CA CYS A 231 -19.98 7.37 -40.71
C CYS A 231 -19.71 6.36 -39.58
N LEU A 232 -20.31 6.56 -38.39
CA LEU A 232 -20.22 5.64 -37.26
C LEU A 232 -21.36 4.60 -37.25
N MET A 233 -22.26 4.67 -38.22
CA MET A 233 -23.45 3.84 -38.31
C MET A 233 -23.33 2.88 -39.49
N ARG A 234 -23.80 1.65 -39.32
CA ARG A 234 -23.70 0.62 -40.38
C ARG A 234 -24.52 0.97 -41.62
N ASN A 235 -25.73 1.50 -41.39
CA ASN A 235 -26.70 1.79 -42.46
C ASN A 235 -26.91 3.30 -42.71
N GLY A 236 -26.22 4.19 -41.99
CA GLY A 236 -26.33 5.65 -42.13
C GLY A 236 -27.74 6.24 -42.03
N THR A 237 -28.72 5.48 -41.50
CA THR A 237 -30.17 5.75 -41.60
C THR A 237 -30.93 5.53 -40.30
N ALA A 238 -30.26 5.20 -39.20
CA ALA A 238 -30.97 5.08 -37.92
C ALA A 238 -31.26 6.49 -37.40
N ASN A 239 -32.52 6.74 -37.06
CA ASN A 239 -32.97 8.05 -36.60
C ASN A 239 -32.86 8.11 -35.09
N PHE A 240 -32.14 9.11 -34.60
CA PHE A 240 -32.14 9.48 -33.20
C PHE A 240 -33.45 10.16 -32.80
N SER A 241 -33.81 10.07 -31.52
CA SER A 241 -34.91 10.87 -30.96
C SER A 241 -34.59 12.37 -31.03
N SER A 242 -35.61 13.22 -31.12
CA SER A 242 -35.42 14.69 -31.17
C SER A 242 -36.19 15.36 -30.04
N ASN A 243 -35.46 16.19 -29.28
CA ASN A 243 -35.97 16.93 -28.13
C ASN A 243 -36.28 18.41 -28.45
N ALA A 244 -36.11 18.86 -29.70
CA ALA A 244 -36.28 20.24 -30.12
C ALA A 244 -37.64 20.85 -29.74
N TRP A 245 -38.71 20.04 -29.69
CA TRP A 245 -40.04 20.49 -29.26
C TRP A 245 -40.10 20.96 -27.80
N GLN A 246 -39.13 20.56 -26.97
CA GLN A 246 -39.01 20.94 -25.56
C GLN A 246 -38.25 22.26 -25.34
N ALA A 247 -37.63 22.84 -26.38
CA ALA A 247 -36.87 24.09 -26.29
C ALA A 247 -37.69 25.26 -25.70
N GLU A 248 -39.00 25.30 -25.93
CA GLU A 248 -39.89 26.32 -25.34
C GLU A 248 -39.98 26.20 -23.81
N LYS A 249 -39.83 25.00 -23.24
CA LYS A 249 -39.82 24.81 -21.79
C LYS A 249 -38.59 25.47 -21.16
N CYS A 250 -37.43 25.30 -21.79
CA CYS A 250 -36.17 25.92 -21.34
C CYS A 250 -36.30 27.46 -21.32
N ARG A 251 -36.81 28.06 -22.38
CA ARG A 251 -37.04 29.52 -22.44
C ARG A 251 -38.00 30.02 -21.36
N LYS A 252 -39.05 29.27 -21.06
CA LYS A 252 -39.99 29.60 -19.96
C LYS A 252 -39.36 29.42 -18.58
N GLY A 253 -38.52 28.40 -18.41
CA GLY A 253 -37.73 28.17 -17.20
C GLY A 253 -36.81 29.36 -16.92
N ALA A 254 -35.99 29.74 -17.91
CA ALA A 254 -35.08 30.89 -17.81
C ALA A 254 -35.81 32.21 -17.50
N ALA A 255 -36.96 32.47 -18.13
CA ALA A 255 -37.75 33.67 -17.89
C ALA A 255 -38.38 33.74 -16.48
N SER A 256 -38.60 32.59 -15.84
CA SER A 256 -39.20 32.52 -14.49
C SER A 256 -38.20 32.84 -13.36
N VAL A 257 -36.90 32.69 -13.63
CA VAL A 257 -35.83 32.84 -12.63
C VAL A 257 -35.37 34.30 -12.44
N GLY A 258 -35.77 35.25 -13.31
CA GLY A 258 -35.67 36.71 -13.07
C GLY A 258 -34.26 37.33 -12.96
N SER A 259 -33.23 36.51 -12.77
CA SER A 259 -31.81 36.82 -12.81
C SER A 259 -31.11 35.60 -13.41
N SER A 260 -30.16 35.77 -14.33
CA SER A 260 -29.29 34.67 -14.77
C SER A 260 -28.74 33.93 -13.55
N SER A 261 -28.72 32.59 -13.55
CA SER A 261 -28.06 31.78 -12.50
C SER A 261 -26.57 32.12 -12.36
N ILE A 262 -26.02 32.78 -13.39
CA ILE A 262 -24.65 33.27 -13.49
C ILE A 262 -24.48 34.52 -12.60
N GLN A 263 -23.52 34.44 -11.68
CA GLN A 263 -23.19 35.50 -10.71
C GLN A 263 -22.40 36.66 -11.35
N ASP A 264 -21.98 36.51 -12.60
CA ASP A 264 -21.35 37.57 -13.36
C ASP A 264 -22.36 38.62 -13.82
N ALA A 265 -22.06 39.89 -13.55
CA ALA A 265 -22.86 41.04 -13.96
C ALA A 265 -22.53 41.49 -15.39
N ASP A 266 -21.38 41.09 -15.94
CA ASP A 266 -20.77 41.69 -17.15
C ASP A 266 -20.43 40.66 -18.26
N LEU A 267 -21.32 39.69 -18.54
CA LEU A 267 -21.13 38.73 -19.64
C LEU A 267 -20.88 39.44 -20.99
N SER A 268 -19.76 39.11 -21.64
CA SER A 268 -19.41 39.59 -22.98
C SER A 268 -19.93 38.65 -24.06
N PHE A 269 -20.45 39.21 -25.16
CA PHE A 269 -20.86 38.41 -26.32
C PHE A 269 -20.05 38.85 -27.55
N ALA A 270 -18.79 38.44 -27.64
CA ALA A 270 -17.96 38.70 -28.81
C ALA A 270 -18.21 37.68 -29.93
N ILE A 271 -18.54 36.43 -29.59
CA ILE A 271 -18.75 35.34 -30.56
C ILE A 271 -20.08 34.62 -30.32
N VAL A 272 -20.81 34.42 -31.42
CA VAL A 272 -22.06 33.65 -31.46
C VAL A 272 -21.91 32.52 -32.48
N LEU A 273 -22.37 31.33 -32.10
CA LEU A 273 -22.39 30.14 -32.94
C LEU A 273 -23.83 29.77 -33.32
N GLU A 274 -24.01 29.32 -34.56
CA GLU A 274 -25.29 28.89 -35.11
C GLU A 274 -25.33 27.35 -35.25
N ASN A 275 -26.41 26.73 -34.74
CA ASN A 275 -26.68 25.29 -34.87
C ASN A 275 -25.46 24.42 -34.54
N VAL A 276 -25.11 24.42 -33.26
CA VAL A 276 -23.92 23.73 -32.76
C VAL A 276 -24.22 22.26 -32.48
N ARG A 277 -23.38 21.41 -33.05
CA ARG A 277 -23.28 19.99 -32.67
C ARG A 277 -21.98 19.78 -31.94
N LEU A 278 -22.09 19.04 -30.86
CA LEU A 278 -20.99 18.70 -29.98
C LEU A 278 -20.70 17.21 -30.11
N MET A 279 -19.43 16.89 -30.32
CA MET A 279 -18.89 15.55 -30.21
C MET A 279 -17.77 15.56 -29.18
N VAL A 280 -17.84 14.70 -28.19
CA VAL A 280 -16.79 14.52 -27.19
C VAL A 280 -16.16 13.15 -27.39
N GLY A 281 -14.83 13.13 -27.47
CA GLY A 281 -14.04 11.92 -27.71
C GLY A 281 -13.31 11.48 -26.46
N GLU A 282 -13.43 10.21 -26.13
CA GLU A 282 -12.69 9.55 -25.05
C GLU A 282 -12.04 8.26 -25.56
N TRP A 283 -10.93 7.86 -24.93
CA TRP A 283 -10.37 6.53 -25.10
C TRP A 283 -10.31 5.82 -23.76
N ILE A 284 -10.90 4.63 -23.69
CA ILE A 284 -10.91 3.76 -22.52
C ILE A 284 -10.27 2.43 -22.92
N PRO A 285 -9.53 1.75 -22.04
CA PRO A 285 -9.03 0.41 -22.31
C PRO A 285 -10.19 -0.57 -22.53
N PHE A 286 -10.52 -0.80 -23.80
CA PHE A 286 -11.41 -1.85 -24.26
C PHE A 286 -10.64 -2.90 -25.07
N GLY A 287 -11.18 -4.11 -25.08
CA GLY A 287 -10.84 -5.12 -26.06
C GLY A 287 -12.11 -5.73 -26.68
N PRO A 288 -11.97 -6.49 -27.79
CA PRO A 288 -13.11 -7.10 -28.47
C PRO A 288 -13.97 -8.00 -27.57
N ASN A 289 -13.37 -8.74 -26.63
CA ASN A 289 -14.12 -9.56 -25.69
C ASN A 289 -14.95 -8.72 -24.69
N GLN A 290 -14.51 -7.49 -24.41
CA GLN A 290 -15.23 -6.60 -23.50
C GLN A 290 -16.45 -5.97 -24.19
N ILE A 291 -16.39 -5.69 -25.50
CA ILE A 291 -17.57 -5.21 -26.23
C ILE A 291 -18.63 -6.30 -26.40
N VAL A 292 -18.20 -7.55 -26.63
CA VAL A 292 -19.11 -8.71 -26.63
C VAL A 292 -19.81 -8.87 -25.28
N LEU A 293 -19.05 -8.81 -24.18
CA LEU A 293 -19.62 -8.86 -22.83
C LEU A 293 -20.58 -7.69 -22.55
N LEU A 294 -20.25 -6.49 -23.04
CA LEU A 294 -21.13 -5.34 -22.92
C LEU A 294 -22.42 -5.54 -23.72
N ASN A 295 -22.34 -6.06 -24.94
CA ASN A 295 -23.50 -6.36 -25.78
C ASN A 295 -24.44 -7.38 -25.13
N ASP A 296 -23.88 -8.42 -24.50
CA ASP A 296 -24.64 -9.38 -23.70
C ASP A 296 -25.30 -8.70 -22.49
N ARG A 297 -24.57 -7.83 -21.76
CA ARG A 297 -25.11 -7.09 -20.61
C ARG A 297 -26.21 -6.10 -20.99
N LEU A 298 -26.08 -5.47 -22.16
CA LEU A 298 -27.07 -4.55 -22.71
C LEU A 298 -28.32 -5.28 -23.25
N GLY A 299 -28.28 -6.60 -23.38
CA GLY A 299 -29.35 -7.39 -23.98
C GLY A 299 -29.53 -7.09 -25.46
N SER A 300 -28.45 -6.78 -26.21
CA SER A 300 -28.56 -6.40 -27.62
C SER A 300 -29.14 -7.51 -28.51
N LEU A 301 -28.88 -8.77 -28.15
CA LEU A 301 -29.45 -9.96 -28.79
C LEU A 301 -30.81 -10.38 -28.22
N GLU A 302 -31.25 -9.77 -27.13
CA GLU A 302 -32.50 -10.11 -26.47
C GLU A 302 -33.70 -9.37 -27.07
N ARG A 303 -34.91 -9.83 -26.74
CA ARG A 303 -36.15 -9.18 -27.19
C ARG A 303 -36.35 -7.79 -26.60
N CYS A 304 -35.90 -7.59 -25.35
CA CYS A 304 -35.97 -6.32 -24.65
C CYS A 304 -34.57 -5.70 -24.65
N GLN A 305 -34.29 -4.88 -25.66
CA GLN A 305 -33.00 -4.24 -25.82
C GLN A 305 -32.87 -3.02 -24.91
N GLY A 306 -31.71 -2.86 -24.27
CA GLY A 306 -31.44 -1.75 -23.37
C GLY A 306 -32.19 -1.85 -22.04
N GLY A 307 -32.30 -0.74 -21.32
CA GLY A 307 -32.90 -0.72 -19.99
C GLY A 307 -32.32 0.35 -19.08
N LEU A 308 -32.54 0.18 -17.77
CA LEU A 308 -31.96 1.02 -16.72
C LEU A 308 -30.73 0.32 -16.15
N PHE A 309 -29.63 1.04 -16.03
CA PHE A 309 -28.35 0.54 -15.54
C PHE A 309 -27.86 1.34 -14.32
N THR A 310 -27.06 0.66 -13.50
CA THR A 310 -26.35 1.20 -12.34
C THR A 310 -24.98 0.53 -12.22
N SER A 311 -24.00 1.23 -11.64
CA SER A 311 -22.68 0.71 -11.27
C SER A 311 -22.64 -0.05 -9.94
N GLU A 312 -23.71 0.04 -9.13
CA GLU A 312 -23.82 -0.66 -7.86
C GLU A 312 -23.89 -2.18 -8.06
N LEU A 313 -23.12 -2.92 -7.26
CA LEU A 313 -23.10 -4.37 -7.27
C LEU A 313 -24.20 -4.89 -6.35
N ASP A 314 -25.01 -5.82 -6.84
CA ASP A 314 -25.98 -6.53 -6.01
C ASP A 314 -25.27 -7.65 -5.23
N ASP A 315 -25.00 -7.39 -3.95
CA ASP A 315 -24.37 -8.35 -3.04
C ASP A 315 -25.30 -9.54 -2.68
N ALA A 316 -26.61 -9.40 -2.87
CA ALA A 316 -27.62 -10.39 -2.46
C ALA A 316 -28.71 -10.59 -3.53
N PRO A 317 -28.37 -11.17 -4.70
CA PRO A 317 -29.29 -11.33 -5.83
C PRO A 317 -30.46 -12.28 -5.58
N THR A 318 -30.42 -13.03 -4.47
CA THR A 318 -31.51 -13.92 -4.03
C THR A 318 -32.54 -13.23 -3.16
N SER A 319 -32.32 -11.97 -2.78
CA SER A 319 -33.24 -11.18 -1.98
C SER A 319 -34.43 -10.68 -2.81
N THR A 320 -35.56 -10.39 -2.16
CA THR A 320 -36.82 -10.04 -2.84
C THR A 320 -36.89 -8.59 -3.31
N SER A 321 -36.11 -7.70 -2.73
CA SER A 321 -36.18 -6.26 -2.99
C SER A 321 -34.77 -5.68 -3.03
N LEU A 322 -34.49 -4.93 -4.10
CA LEU A 322 -33.26 -4.18 -4.29
C LEU A 322 -33.59 -2.69 -4.18
N ALA A 323 -32.92 -1.99 -3.26
CA ALA A 323 -33.02 -0.55 -3.10
C ALA A 323 -31.74 0.10 -3.61
N ILE A 324 -31.86 0.96 -4.63
CA ILE A 324 -30.75 1.65 -5.28
C ILE A 324 -31.02 3.15 -5.20
N GLU A 325 -29.95 3.95 -5.10
CA GLU A 325 -30.02 5.41 -5.11
C GLU A 325 -30.53 5.95 -6.48
N PRO A 326 -31.23 7.10 -6.50
CA PRO A 326 -31.70 7.71 -7.75
C PRO A 326 -30.50 8.16 -8.61
N GLY A 327 -30.71 8.25 -9.94
CA GLY A 327 -29.62 8.55 -10.88
C GLY A 327 -29.32 7.43 -11.89
N LEU A 328 -30.27 6.53 -12.11
CA LEU A 328 -30.14 5.43 -13.07
C LEU A 328 -29.97 5.97 -14.50
N THR A 329 -29.15 5.27 -15.27
CA THR A 329 -28.91 5.57 -16.68
C THR A 329 -29.84 4.72 -17.54
N LYS A 330 -30.66 5.36 -18.36
CA LYS A 330 -31.51 4.68 -19.32
C LYS A 330 -30.82 4.60 -20.66
N ILE A 331 -30.83 3.42 -21.26
CA ILE A 331 -30.15 3.15 -22.53
C ILE A 331 -31.14 2.56 -23.52
N ALA A 332 -31.15 3.10 -24.74
CA ALA A 332 -31.89 2.58 -25.87
C ALA A 332 -30.92 2.30 -27.03
N ILE A 333 -30.77 1.04 -27.41
CA ILE A 333 -29.83 0.62 -28.46
C ILE A 333 -30.37 1.04 -29.83
N VAL A 334 -29.53 1.67 -30.64
CA VAL A 334 -29.88 2.18 -31.97
C VAL A 334 -29.30 1.29 -33.07
N ASP A 335 -28.01 0.96 -32.97
CA ASP A 335 -27.29 0.14 -33.94
C ASP A 335 -26.17 -0.62 -33.22
N PHE A 336 -25.83 -1.84 -33.64
CA PHE A 336 -24.72 -2.57 -33.05
C PHE A 336 -24.15 -3.61 -34.01
N GLU A 337 -22.85 -3.86 -33.84
CA GLU A 337 -22.13 -4.98 -34.40
C GLU A 337 -21.51 -5.77 -33.24
N PHE A 338 -21.86 -7.05 -33.16
CA PHE A 338 -21.66 -7.87 -31.97
C PHE A 338 -20.22 -7.89 -31.45
N ASP A 339 -19.24 -7.90 -32.35
CA ASP A 339 -17.80 -7.97 -32.05
C ASP A 339 -17.06 -6.63 -32.19
N CYS A 340 -17.66 -5.63 -32.81
CA CYS A 340 -16.97 -4.38 -33.17
C CYS A 340 -17.48 -3.16 -32.39
N PHE A 341 -18.76 -2.79 -32.48
CA PHE A 341 -19.24 -1.55 -31.88
C PHE A 341 -20.69 -1.58 -31.44
N THR A 342 -21.07 -0.65 -30.57
CA THR A 342 -22.46 -0.47 -30.11
C THR A 342 -22.80 1.00 -30.08
N ASN A 343 -23.90 1.37 -30.75
CA ASN A 343 -24.49 2.70 -30.79
C ASN A 343 -25.80 2.71 -30.00
N PHE A 344 -25.95 3.67 -29.10
CA PHE A 344 -27.17 3.80 -28.30
C PHE A 344 -27.43 5.24 -27.90
N GLU A 345 -28.69 5.51 -27.55
CA GLU A 345 -29.12 6.72 -26.86
C GLU A 345 -29.05 6.50 -25.35
N ALA A 346 -28.56 7.49 -24.62
CA ALA A 346 -28.49 7.46 -23.16
C ALA A 346 -29.11 8.71 -22.53
N ASP A 347 -29.97 8.50 -21.54
CA ASP A 347 -30.59 9.53 -20.70
C ASP A 347 -30.25 9.28 -19.22
N ILE A 348 -30.00 10.32 -18.43
CA ILE A 348 -29.77 10.21 -16.98
C ILE A 348 -31.02 10.66 -16.21
N TYR A 349 -31.52 9.82 -15.31
CA TYR A 349 -32.62 10.19 -14.41
C TYR A 349 -32.09 10.63 -13.04
N ALA A 350 -31.46 11.81 -12.99
CA ALA A 350 -31.11 12.46 -11.73
C ALA A 350 -32.25 13.40 -11.26
N PRO A 351 -32.47 13.56 -9.94
CA PRO A 351 -33.37 14.57 -9.42
C PRO A 351 -32.78 15.96 -9.71
N ILE A 352 -33.47 16.76 -10.53
CA ILE A 352 -33.04 18.11 -10.93
C ILE A 352 -33.47 19.11 -9.84
N GLU A 353 -32.67 20.15 -9.61
CA GLU A 353 -33.02 21.24 -8.69
C GLU A 353 -34.25 22.05 -9.16
N ASP A 354 -35.01 22.57 -8.20
CA ASP A 354 -36.25 23.32 -8.46
C ASP A 354 -35.96 24.62 -9.25
N GLY A 355 -36.30 24.63 -10.54
CA GLY A 355 -36.24 25.83 -11.40
C GLY A 355 -35.27 25.74 -12.59
N ILE A 356 -34.40 24.73 -12.63
CA ILE A 356 -33.48 24.47 -13.74
C ILE A 356 -34.06 23.36 -14.61
N ILE A 357 -34.03 23.54 -15.94
CA ILE A 357 -34.48 22.52 -16.89
C ILE A 357 -33.27 22.05 -17.69
N GLN A 358 -32.80 20.85 -17.37
CA GLN A 358 -31.76 20.13 -18.10
C GLN A 358 -32.40 18.89 -18.73
N ILE A 359 -32.54 18.91 -20.06
CA ILE A 359 -32.97 17.74 -20.83
C ILE A 359 -31.78 17.29 -21.66
N GLU A 360 -31.11 16.27 -21.14
CA GLU A 360 -29.86 15.73 -21.68
C GLU A 360 -30.08 14.34 -22.26
N SER A 361 -29.82 14.21 -23.55
CA SER A 361 -29.88 12.94 -24.26
C SER A 361 -28.61 12.80 -25.12
N PHE A 362 -27.83 11.76 -24.86
CA PHE A 362 -26.55 11.52 -25.52
C PHE A 362 -26.69 10.45 -26.60
N GLY A 363 -26.15 10.71 -27.79
CA GLY A 363 -25.83 9.67 -28.77
C GLY A 363 -24.44 9.12 -28.46
N MET A 364 -24.30 7.83 -28.19
CA MET A 364 -23.04 7.23 -27.77
C MET A 364 -22.61 6.12 -28.72
N HIS A 365 -21.36 6.19 -29.20
CA HIS A 365 -20.71 5.16 -30.01
C HIS A 365 -19.56 4.57 -29.21
N LEU A 366 -19.63 3.26 -28.93
CA LEU A 366 -18.57 2.51 -28.26
C LEU A 366 -17.97 1.53 -29.24
N ASN A 367 -16.68 1.68 -29.53
CA ASN A 367 -15.94 0.77 -30.39
C ASN A 367 -15.05 -0.19 -29.56
N GLY A 368 -14.86 -1.41 -30.04
CA GLY A 368 -14.04 -2.46 -29.43
C GLY A 368 -12.56 -2.10 -29.32
N ASP A 369 -12.09 -1.15 -30.14
CA ASP A 369 -10.76 -0.53 -30.04
C ASP A 369 -10.63 0.46 -28.86
N GLY A 370 -11.70 0.69 -28.10
CA GLY A 370 -11.74 1.60 -26.94
C GLY A 370 -11.99 3.06 -27.26
N SER A 371 -12.32 3.39 -28.51
CA SER A 371 -12.77 4.74 -28.86
C SER A 371 -14.23 4.90 -28.49
N ILE A 372 -14.52 5.93 -27.71
CA ILE A 372 -15.88 6.32 -27.35
C ILE A 372 -16.13 7.72 -27.89
N VAL A 373 -17.26 7.88 -28.57
CA VAL A 373 -17.74 9.18 -29.04
C VAL A 373 -19.10 9.43 -28.40
N TYR A 374 -19.21 10.56 -27.73
CA TYR A 374 -20.47 11.11 -27.24
C TYR A 374 -20.87 12.23 -28.19
N GLY A 375 -22.11 12.26 -28.65
CA GLY A 375 -22.58 13.30 -29.55
C GLY A 375 -23.97 13.79 -29.20
N MET A 376 -24.15 15.10 -29.33
CA MET A 376 -25.43 15.78 -29.12
C MET A 376 -25.52 17.03 -29.97
N GLU A 377 -26.74 17.40 -30.32
CA GLU A 377 -27.11 18.65 -30.98
C GLU A 377 -27.79 19.56 -29.96
N ILE A 378 -27.35 20.82 -29.89
CA ILE A 378 -27.82 21.77 -28.88
C ILE A 378 -29.03 22.52 -29.46
N ASP A 379 -30.22 22.24 -28.93
CA ASP A 379 -31.47 22.80 -29.44
C ASP A 379 -31.79 24.19 -28.84
N ALA A 380 -31.48 24.39 -27.56
CA ALA A 380 -31.67 25.68 -26.87
C ALA A 380 -30.83 25.78 -25.59
N THR A 381 -30.41 27.01 -25.25
CA THR A 381 -29.78 27.32 -23.95
C THR A 381 -30.42 28.56 -23.34
N MET A 382 -30.78 28.50 -22.06
CA MET A 382 -31.41 29.58 -21.31
C MET A 382 -32.60 30.21 -22.07
N ASP A 383 -32.50 31.50 -22.40
CA ASP A 383 -33.47 32.29 -23.13
C ASP A 383 -33.28 32.26 -24.66
N ARG A 384 -32.23 31.60 -25.16
CA ARG A 384 -31.78 31.62 -26.57
C ARG A 384 -32.08 30.32 -27.32
N SER A 385 -32.28 30.45 -28.63
CA SER A 385 -32.48 29.32 -29.57
C SER A 385 -31.15 28.79 -30.12
N ALA A 386 -31.18 27.63 -30.77
CA ALA A 386 -30.04 27.01 -31.46
C ALA A 386 -29.29 27.95 -32.44
N ASP A 387 -29.98 28.92 -33.03
CA ASP A 387 -29.38 29.90 -33.96
C ASP A 387 -28.52 30.96 -33.24
N PHE A 388 -28.65 31.12 -31.93
CA PHE A 388 -27.94 32.14 -31.16
C PHE A 388 -27.30 31.55 -29.90
N LEU A 389 -26.27 30.73 -30.08
CA LEU A 389 -25.53 30.12 -28.96
C LEU A 389 -24.33 30.99 -28.54
N CYS A 390 -24.24 31.28 -27.24
CA CYS A 390 -23.10 31.98 -26.64
C CYS A 390 -22.03 30.97 -26.20
N VAL A 391 -20.77 31.37 -26.31
CA VAL A 391 -19.64 30.53 -25.93
C VAL A 391 -19.59 30.31 -24.41
N ASP A 392 -19.99 31.29 -23.60
CA ASP A 392 -19.97 31.18 -22.12
C ASP A 392 -21.02 30.20 -21.58
N HIS A 393 -22.19 30.13 -22.23
CA HIS A 393 -23.21 29.12 -21.92
C HIS A 393 -22.72 27.73 -22.33
N LEU A 394 -22.03 27.64 -23.48
CA LEU A 394 -21.46 26.39 -23.97
C LEU A 394 -20.33 25.89 -23.06
N ALA A 395 -19.49 26.76 -22.52
CA ALA A 395 -18.42 26.39 -21.58
C ALA A 395 -18.98 25.74 -20.30
N ARG A 396 -20.11 26.24 -19.78
CA ARG A 396 -20.80 25.64 -18.61
C ARG A 396 -21.48 24.32 -18.98
N LEU A 397 -22.19 24.28 -20.10
CA LEU A 397 -22.81 23.04 -20.63
C LEU A 397 -21.78 21.92 -20.82
N LEU A 398 -20.56 22.25 -21.26
CA LEU A 398 -19.50 21.26 -21.46
C LEU A 398 -19.02 20.60 -20.17
N VAL A 399 -19.16 21.26 -19.02
CA VAL A 399 -18.88 20.66 -17.71
C VAL A 399 -19.87 19.55 -17.42
N ASP A 400 -21.17 19.84 -17.59
CA ASP A 400 -22.26 18.88 -17.37
C ASP A 400 -22.05 17.67 -18.30
N VAL A 401 -21.84 17.94 -19.60
CA VAL A 401 -21.52 16.92 -20.59
C VAL A 401 -20.34 16.05 -20.15
N ASP A 402 -19.27 16.62 -19.59
CA ASP A 402 -18.11 15.84 -19.15
C ASP A 402 -18.38 14.99 -17.90
N LEU A 403 -19.09 15.52 -16.91
CA LEU A 403 -19.40 14.79 -15.68
C LEU A 403 -20.45 13.69 -15.92
N ASP A 404 -21.50 14.00 -16.68
CA ASP A 404 -22.63 13.11 -16.90
C ASP A 404 -22.29 11.98 -17.89
N SER A 405 -21.56 12.28 -18.95
CA SER A 405 -21.05 11.21 -19.83
C SER A 405 -20.07 10.27 -19.10
N SER A 406 -19.27 10.78 -18.15
CA SER A 406 -18.41 9.95 -17.30
C SER A 406 -19.23 9.03 -16.39
N LYS A 407 -20.35 9.53 -15.85
CA LYS A 407 -21.30 8.77 -15.04
C LYS A 407 -21.98 7.66 -15.85
N ILE A 408 -22.49 7.97 -17.05
CA ILE A 408 -23.12 6.98 -17.94
C ILE A 408 -22.17 5.83 -18.24
N ILE A 409 -20.95 6.14 -18.67
CA ILE A 409 -19.97 5.09 -18.98
C ILE A 409 -19.59 4.31 -17.72
N ASN A 410 -19.43 4.95 -16.56
CA ASN A 410 -19.07 4.24 -15.34
C ASN A 410 -20.09 3.16 -14.95
N ASP A 411 -21.38 3.35 -15.23
CA ASP A 411 -22.44 2.36 -15.00
C ASP A 411 -22.35 1.17 -15.98
N LEU A 412 -21.83 1.42 -17.18
CA LEU A 412 -21.64 0.42 -18.23
C LEU A 412 -20.34 -0.40 -18.09
N LEU A 413 -19.30 0.17 -17.50
CA LEU A 413 -18.00 -0.48 -17.37
C LEU A 413 -17.99 -1.65 -16.38
N SER A 414 -17.18 -2.65 -16.69
CA SER A 414 -16.87 -3.74 -15.77
C SER A 414 -16.05 -3.25 -14.57
N SER A 415 -16.05 -4.02 -13.47
CA SER A 415 -15.23 -3.75 -12.29
C SER A 415 -13.73 -3.70 -12.62
N HIS A 416 -13.27 -4.56 -13.54
CA HIS A 416 -11.88 -4.56 -14.01
C HIS A 416 -11.52 -3.26 -14.75
N GLN A 417 -12.36 -2.83 -15.69
CA GLN A 417 -12.12 -1.57 -16.44
C GLN A 417 -12.13 -0.35 -15.52
N ARG A 418 -13.01 -0.32 -14.51
CA ARG A 418 -12.98 0.71 -13.47
C ARG A 418 -11.64 0.74 -12.74
N GLY A 419 -11.10 -0.43 -12.35
CA GLY A 419 -9.76 -0.53 -11.75
C GLY A 419 -8.63 -0.02 -12.66
N LEU A 420 -8.69 -0.27 -13.97
CA LEU A 420 -7.72 0.27 -14.94
C LEU A 420 -7.79 1.81 -15.02
N LEU A 421 -9.01 2.37 -15.05
CA LEU A 421 -9.21 3.82 -15.08
C LEU A 421 -8.78 4.47 -13.77
N ASP A 422 -9.12 3.91 -12.63
CA ASP A 422 -8.70 4.41 -11.32
C ASP A 422 -7.17 4.44 -11.22
N MET A 423 -6.49 3.42 -11.76
CA MET A 423 -5.04 3.39 -11.79
C MET A 423 -4.46 4.49 -12.70
N LEU A 424 -5.06 4.74 -13.87
CA LEU A 424 -4.62 5.78 -14.81
C LEU A 424 -4.84 7.20 -14.24
N PHE A 425 -5.93 7.42 -13.50
CA PHE A 425 -6.37 8.72 -12.98
C PHE A 425 -6.15 8.92 -11.48
N MET A 426 -5.35 8.09 -10.80
CA MET A 426 -5.04 8.20 -9.36
C MET A 426 -6.28 8.14 -8.44
N GLY A 427 -7.30 7.38 -8.82
CA GLY A 427 -8.57 7.28 -8.08
C GLY A 427 -9.55 8.43 -8.37
N ASP A 428 -9.23 9.31 -9.33
CA ASP A 428 -10.12 10.38 -9.79
C ASP A 428 -10.70 10.06 -11.17
N ALA A 429 -11.24 8.84 -11.33
CA ALA A 429 -11.81 8.40 -12.59
C ALA A 429 -13.15 9.07 -12.93
N ARG A 430 -13.73 9.91 -12.07
CA ARG A 430 -14.98 10.62 -12.38
C ARG A 430 -14.75 11.90 -13.20
N SER A 431 -13.58 12.53 -13.07
CA SER A 431 -13.24 13.80 -13.72
C SER A 431 -12.19 13.57 -14.84
N ARG A 432 -12.50 12.68 -15.77
CA ARG A 432 -11.60 12.31 -16.88
C ARG A 432 -11.70 13.36 -17.97
N ASN A 433 -10.55 13.90 -18.40
CA ASN A 433 -10.55 14.88 -19.48
C ASN A 433 -10.91 14.21 -20.80
N LYS A 434 -11.79 14.85 -21.56
CA LYS A 434 -12.17 14.44 -22.90
C LYS A 434 -11.83 15.53 -23.91
N PHE A 435 -11.73 15.14 -25.18
CA PHE A 435 -11.49 16.10 -26.25
C PHE A 435 -12.82 16.57 -26.83
N ALA A 436 -13.07 17.87 -26.84
CA ALA A 436 -14.32 18.43 -27.37
C ALA A 436 -14.15 18.84 -28.83
N LEU A 437 -15.03 18.33 -29.70
CA LEU A 437 -15.12 18.68 -31.10
C LEU A 437 -16.47 19.36 -31.34
N LEU A 438 -16.42 20.61 -31.77
CA LEU A 438 -17.58 21.43 -32.06
C LEU A 438 -17.68 21.63 -33.57
N THR A 439 -18.89 21.42 -34.08
CA THR A 439 -19.24 21.78 -35.45
C THR A 439 -20.39 22.76 -35.40
N ALA A 440 -20.24 23.90 -36.09
CA ALA A 440 -21.24 24.95 -36.14
C ALA A 440 -21.55 25.28 -37.60
N SER A 441 -22.81 25.58 -37.91
CA SER A 441 -23.20 25.97 -39.27
C SER A 441 -22.68 27.36 -39.64
N GLY A 442 -22.48 28.22 -38.65
CA GLY A 442 -21.97 29.58 -38.82
C GLY A 442 -21.33 30.12 -37.54
N ILE A 443 -20.43 31.09 -37.73
CA ILE A 443 -19.82 31.89 -36.66
C ILE A 443 -20.05 33.37 -36.97
N SER A 444 -20.49 34.12 -35.96
CA SER A 444 -20.72 35.56 -36.03
C SER A 444 -19.89 36.28 -34.96
N PRO A 445 -19.16 37.36 -35.29
CA PRO A 445 -19.01 37.99 -36.61
C PRO A 445 -18.18 37.14 -37.58
N LYS A 446 -18.50 37.20 -38.88
CA LYS A 446 -17.73 36.52 -39.94
C LYS A 446 -16.44 37.29 -40.22
N LEU A 447 -15.32 36.79 -39.70
CA LEU A 447 -14.00 37.40 -39.84
C LEU A 447 -13.02 36.44 -40.52
N PRO A 448 -11.93 36.89 -41.16
CA PRO A 448 -10.87 35.96 -41.62
C PRO A 448 -10.27 35.19 -40.44
N ALA A 449 -9.80 33.96 -40.65
CA ALA A 449 -9.26 33.07 -39.60
C ALA A 449 -8.28 33.78 -38.64
N ARG A 450 -7.35 34.55 -39.19
CA ARG A 450 -6.32 35.25 -38.40
C ARG A 450 -6.89 36.32 -37.46
N ALA A 451 -8.05 36.89 -37.77
CA ALA A 451 -8.66 37.91 -36.94
C ALA A 451 -9.36 37.34 -35.69
N TYR A 452 -9.45 36.00 -35.55
CA TYR A 452 -9.82 35.35 -34.30
C TYR A 452 -8.61 35.14 -33.35
N LEU A 453 -7.37 35.32 -33.84
CA LEU A 453 -6.13 35.31 -33.05
C LEU A 453 -5.66 36.74 -32.80
N ASP A 454 -6.52 37.56 -32.22
CA ASP A 454 -6.25 38.98 -31.96
C ASP A 454 -5.72 39.27 -30.56
N ARG A 455 -5.47 38.23 -29.74
CA ARG A 455 -5.12 38.33 -28.32
C ARG A 455 -6.12 39.15 -27.48
N GLY A 456 -7.31 39.40 -28.02
CA GLY A 456 -8.34 40.21 -27.39
C GLY A 456 -9.51 39.35 -26.90
N GLU A 457 -10.66 40.01 -26.72
CA GLU A 457 -11.89 39.39 -26.21
C GLU A 457 -12.34 38.17 -27.05
N LYS A 458 -12.21 38.23 -28.39
CA LYS A 458 -12.62 37.13 -29.28
C LYS A 458 -11.78 35.86 -29.06
N GLU A 459 -10.46 36.02 -28.95
CA GLU A 459 -9.56 34.90 -28.68
C GLU A 459 -9.84 34.31 -27.29
N ASN A 460 -10.06 35.17 -26.30
CA ASN A 460 -10.33 34.76 -24.92
C ASN A 460 -11.64 33.99 -24.79
N GLU A 461 -12.73 34.41 -25.45
CA GLU A 461 -13.99 33.67 -25.48
C GLU A 461 -13.82 32.27 -26.09
N LEU A 462 -13.12 32.15 -27.23
CA LEU A 462 -12.84 30.84 -27.84
C LEU A 462 -11.99 29.94 -26.94
N LYS A 463 -11.05 30.52 -26.18
CA LYS A 463 -10.21 29.78 -25.22
C LYS A 463 -11.00 29.16 -24.08
N GLN A 464 -12.15 29.73 -23.72
CA GLN A 464 -13.01 29.16 -22.67
C GLN A 464 -13.47 27.73 -23.01
N VAL A 465 -13.65 27.45 -24.30
CA VAL A 465 -14.19 26.17 -24.79
C VAL A 465 -13.12 25.30 -25.45
N LEU A 466 -12.22 25.87 -26.25
CA LEU A 466 -11.22 25.12 -27.01
C LEU A 466 -9.87 24.98 -26.27
N GLY A 467 -9.71 25.69 -25.15
CA GLY A 467 -8.41 25.89 -24.51
C GLY A 467 -7.49 26.78 -25.37
N GLU A 468 -6.19 26.75 -25.07
CA GLU A 468 -5.21 27.56 -25.82
C GLU A 468 -5.22 27.21 -27.32
N LEU A 469 -5.42 28.22 -28.18
CA LEU A 469 -5.50 28.04 -29.63
C LEU A 469 -4.12 27.80 -30.24
N HIS A 470 -3.96 26.67 -30.95
CA HIS A 470 -2.72 26.30 -31.62
C HIS A 470 -2.66 26.81 -33.06
N SER A 471 -3.76 26.66 -33.80
CA SER A 471 -3.80 27.03 -35.21
C SER A 471 -5.20 27.37 -35.66
N VAL A 472 -5.30 28.38 -36.53
CA VAL A 472 -6.57 28.80 -37.13
C VAL A 472 -6.37 28.90 -38.64
N HIS A 473 -7.23 28.19 -39.38
CA HIS A 473 -7.14 28.04 -40.83
C HIS A 473 -8.48 28.38 -41.48
N ASP A 474 -8.42 29.14 -42.58
CA ASP A 474 -9.58 29.32 -43.46
C ASP A 474 -9.65 28.11 -44.42
N ILE A 475 -10.78 27.40 -44.39
CA ILE A 475 -11.05 26.25 -45.25
C ILE A 475 -12.06 26.70 -46.32
N GLY A 476 -11.61 26.79 -47.57
CA GLY A 476 -12.46 27.31 -48.63
C GLY A 476 -12.81 28.78 -48.43
N LYS A 477 -14.06 29.17 -48.71
CA LYS A 477 -14.53 30.56 -48.63
C LYS A 477 -15.24 30.91 -47.32
N ASP A 478 -16.04 29.97 -46.81
CA ASP A 478 -16.94 30.20 -45.68
C ASP A 478 -16.58 29.36 -44.45
N ASP A 479 -15.83 28.27 -44.59
CA ASP A 479 -15.53 27.36 -43.49
C ASP A 479 -14.24 27.77 -42.76
N LYS A 480 -14.23 27.62 -41.43
CA LYS A 480 -13.11 28.01 -40.55
C LYS A 480 -12.80 26.88 -39.59
N LEU A 481 -11.53 26.54 -39.50
CA LEU A 481 -11.02 25.55 -38.58
C LEU A 481 -10.21 26.25 -37.49
N LEU A 482 -10.65 26.09 -36.25
CA LEU A 482 -9.94 26.53 -35.06
C LEU A 482 -9.54 25.30 -34.26
N VAL A 483 -8.24 25.09 -34.10
CA VAL A 483 -7.69 23.95 -33.34
C VAL A 483 -7.07 24.49 -32.05
N GLY A 484 -7.63 24.09 -30.92
CA GLY A 484 -7.12 24.37 -29.59
C GLY A 484 -6.51 23.14 -28.92
N HIS A 485 -6.03 23.34 -27.70
CA HIS A 485 -5.40 22.31 -26.89
C HIS A 485 -6.40 21.27 -26.36
N ASP A 486 -7.56 21.72 -25.91
CA ASP A 486 -8.59 20.88 -25.27
C ASP A 486 -9.78 20.58 -26.22
N GLY A 487 -9.90 21.35 -27.30
CA GLY A 487 -10.93 21.11 -28.31
C GLY A 487 -10.65 21.70 -29.69
N MET A 488 -11.53 21.38 -30.64
CA MET A 488 -11.50 21.86 -32.02
C MET A 488 -12.88 22.37 -32.45
N LEU A 489 -12.93 23.50 -33.16
CA LEU A 489 -14.15 24.07 -33.73
C LEU A 489 -14.02 24.14 -35.25
N LEU A 490 -14.96 23.50 -35.95
CA LEU A 490 -15.17 23.68 -37.39
C LEU A 490 -16.46 24.47 -37.60
N ALA A 491 -16.33 25.72 -38.00
CA ALA A 491 -17.47 26.61 -38.25
C ALA A 491 -17.67 26.81 -39.75
N GLY A 492 -18.82 26.39 -40.28
CA GLY A 492 -19.23 26.67 -41.65
C GLY A 492 -20.28 25.70 -42.20
N PRO A 493 -20.94 26.05 -43.31
CA PRO A 493 -22.07 25.30 -43.84
C PRO A 493 -21.68 23.91 -44.37
N ASN A 494 -20.41 23.68 -44.73
CA ASN A 494 -19.96 22.37 -45.21
C ASN A 494 -19.38 21.48 -44.10
N ALA A 495 -19.38 21.92 -42.83
CA ALA A 495 -18.77 21.18 -41.73
C ALA A 495 -19.23 19.72 -41.64
N ASN A 496 -20.52 19.47 -41.90
CA ASN A 496 -21.13 18.13 -41.83
C ASN A 496 -20.64 17.16 -42.92
N LYS A 497 -20.15 17.65 -44.06
CA LYS A 497 -19.72 16.77 -45.17
C LYS A 497 -18.39 16.07 -44.89
N HIS A 498 -17.61 16.58 -43.94
CA HIS A 498 -16.27 16.06 -43.63
C HIS A 498 -16.20 15.30 -42.30
N GLU A 499 -17.33 14.85 -41.78
CA GLU A 499 -17.46 14.06 -40.54
C GLU A 499 -16.44 12.91 -40.42
N PRO A 500 -16.14 12.08 -41.45
CA PRO A 500 -15.17 10.99 -41.31
C PRO A 500 -13.75 11.46 -40.95
N LEU A 501 -13.33 12.63 -41.45
CA LEU A 501 -12.02 13.22 -41.11
C LEU A 501 -12.00 13.70 -39.67
N LEU A 502 -13.11 14.30 -39.22
CA LEU A 502 -13.25 14.84 -37.87
C LEU A 502 -13.29 13.72 -36.83
N VAL A 503 -14.03 12.64 -37.09
CA VAL A 503 -14.08 11.46 -36.21
C VAL A 503 -12.70 10.79 -36.12
N ALA A 504 -11.99 10.66 -37.25
CA ALA A 504 -10.63 10.12 -37.23
C ALA A 504 -9.66 11.00 -36.43
N HIS A 505 -9.80 12.33 -36.53
CA HIS A 505 -9.03 13.28 -35.74
C HIS A 505 -9.35 13.18 -34.24
N LEU A 506 -10.64 13.13 -33.90
CA LEU A 506 -11.14 12.97 -32.54
C LEU A 506 -10.58 11.71 -31.88
N ALA A 507 -10.59 10.58 -32.62
CA ALA A 507 -10.04 9.31 -32.16
C ALA A 507 -8.52 9.35 -31.92
N LEU A 508 -7.76 10.10 -32.73
CA LEU A 508 -6.32 10.27 -32.53
C LEU A 508 -6.02 11.14 -31.30
N LEU A 509 -6.72 12.27 -31.16
CA LEU A 509 -6.50 13.20 -30.04
C LEU A 509 -6.96 12.62 -28.70
N SER A 510 -8.03 11.82 -28.66
CA SER A 510 -8.44 11.12 -27.44
C SER A 510 -7.36 10.15 -26.93
N ARG A 511 -6.68 9.45 -27.85
CA ARG A 511 -5.52 8.59 -27.52
C ARG A 511 -4.30 9.42 -27.10
N GLU A 512 -4.08 10.58 -27.70
CA GLU A 512 -3.02 11.49 -27.27
C GLU A 512 -3.19 11.92 -25.81
N LEU A 513 -4.41 12.29 -25.41
CA LEU A 513 -4.72 12.65 -24.03
C LEU A 513 -4.34 11.52 -23.06
N VAL A 514 -4.71 10.27 -23.39
CA VAL A 514 -4.39 9.11 -22.57
C VAL A 514 -2.88 8.85 -22.49
N VAL A 515 -2.13 9.00 -23.60
CA VAL A 515 -0.66 8.91 -23.58
C VAL A 515 -0.05 9.94 -22.62
N ARG A 516 -0.61 11.15 -22.53
CA ARG A 516 -0.15 12.19 -21.59
C ARG A 516 -0.40 11.80 -20.13
N PHE A 517 -1.58 11.25 -19.81
CA PHE A 517 -1.88 10.78 -18.45
C PHE A 517 -1.06 9.55 -18.06
N PHE A 518 -0.90 8.62 -18.98
CA PHE A 518 -0.07 7.44 -18.81
C PHE A 518 1.38 7.82 -18.49
N PHE A 519 1.94 8.78 -19.23
CA PHE A 519 3.27 9.32 -18.99
C PHE A 519 3.38 9.88 -17.57
N LYS A 520 2.46 10.78 -17.17
CA LYS A 520 2.43 11.35 -15.80
C LYS A 520 2.40 10.26 -14.72
N ARG A 521 1.51 9.27 -14.84
CA ARG A 521 1.41 8.16 -13.88
C ARG A 521 2.71 7.37 -13.79
N THR A 522 3.35 7.12 -14.92
CA THR A 522 4.63 6.39 -14.98
C THR A 522 5.74 7.11 -14.19
N PHE A 523 5.78 8.45 -14.17
CA PHE A 523 6.74 9.19 -13.34
C PHE A 523 6.45 9.07 -11.84
N ILE A 524 5.18 9.18 -11.44
CA ILE A 524 4.77 9.03 -10.03
C ILE A 524 5.19 7.65 -9.51
N LEU A 525 4.95 6.60 -10.31
CA LEU A 525 5.40 5.24 -9.97
C LEU A 525 6.93 5.16 -9.82
N GLY A 526 7.66 5.85 -10.71
CA GLY A 526 9.10 5.96 -10.64
C GLY A 526 9.62 6.61 -9.36
N ASP A 527 8.95 7.66 -8.89
CA ASP A 527 9.29 8.37 -7.66
C ASP A 527 8.97 7.54 -6.40
N VAL A 528 7.84 6.82 -6.38
CA VAL A 528 7.55 5.86 -5.30
C VAL A 528 8.63 4.78 -5.21
N LEU A 529 9.10 4.25 -6.34
CA LEU A 529 10.22 3.30 -6.39
C LEU A 529 11.55 3.91 -5.94
N ALA A 530 11.81 5.19 -6.26
CA ALA A 530 13.02 5.89 -5.82
C ALA A 530 13.02 6.11 -4.30
N ARG A 531 11.89 6.58 -3.74
CA ARG A 531 11.69 6.67 -2.28
C ARG A 531 11.87 5.31 -1.62
N ALA A 532 11.33 4.26 -2.22
CA ALA A 532 11.46 2.90 -1.73
C ALA A 532 12.93 2.46 -1.65
N ARG A 533 13.70 2.74 -2.69
CA ARG A 533 15.13 2.45 -2.72
C ARG A 533 15.90 3.26 -1.67
N ASN A 534 15.61 4.56 -1.52
CA ASN A 534 16.27 5.41 -0.53
C ASN A 534 16.00 4.89 0.89
N TYR A 535 14.76 4.50 1.18
CA TYR A 535 14.43 3.88 2.45
C TYR A 535 15.23 2.59 2.71
N MET A 536 15.41 1.73 1.70
CA MET A 536 16.23 0.52 1.82
C MET A 536 17.70 0.82 2.12
N THR A 537 18.20 2.02 1.84
CA THR A 537 19.57 2.41 2.26
C THR A 537 19.63 2.93 3.69
N SER A 538 18.51 3.40 4.25
CA SER A 538 18.42 4.02 5.58
C SER A 538 17.59 3.22 6.59
N PHE A 539 17.35 1.92 6.35
CA PHE A 539 16.39 1.12 7.13
C PHE A 539 16.79 0.92 8.60
N GLU A 540 18.08 1.01 8.93
CA GLU A 540 18.58 0.84 10.30
C GLU A 540 18.00 1.88 11.26
N MET A 541 17.63 3.06 10.75
CA MET A 541 17.07 4.14 11.55
C MET A 541 15.62 3.88 11.99
N ASN A 542 14.83 3.16 11.18
CA ASN A 542 13.40 2.95 11.41
C ASN A 542 12.98 1.53 10.96
N PRO A 543 13.02 0.50 11.82
CA PRO A 543 12.64 -0.86 11.43
C PRO A 543 11.13 -1.05 11.22
N GLU A 544 10.28 -0.23 11.86
CA GLU A 544 8.82 -0.35 11.81
C GLU A 544 8.22 0.02 10.44
N ALA A 545 8.85 0.95 9.72
CA ALA A 545 8.36 1.38 8.40
C ALA A 545 8.70 0.37 7.27
N LEU A 546 9.30 -0.79 7.59
CA LEU A 546 9.66 -1.82 6.62
C LEU A 546 8.42 -2.49 6.00
N ASP A 547 7.40 -2.74 6.80
CA ASP A 547 6.19 -3.41 6.33
C ASP A 547 5.36 -2.46 5.44
N ASP A 548 5.21 -1.19 5.83
CA ASP A 548 4.64 -0.14 4.98
C ASP A 548 5.36 -0.04 3.63
N MET A 549 6.68 -0.18 3.66
CA MET A 549 7.52 -0.16 2.47
C MET A 549 7.33 -1.38 1.58
N ARG A 550 7.19 -2.57 2.17
CA ARG A 550 6.86 -3.80 1.43
C ARG A 550 5.50 -3.70 0.77
N ASP A 551 4.53 -3.14 1.48
CA ASP A 551 3.20 -2.90 0.95
C ASP A 551 3.24 -1.90 -0.21
N ARG A 552 4.00 -0.80 -0.09
CA ARG A 552 4.21 0.17 -1.19
C ARG A 552 4.87 -0.48 -2.41
N VAL A 553 5.90 -1.31 -2.22
CA VAL A 553 6.57 -2.03 -3.32
C VAL A 553 5.63 -3.06 -3.97
N SER A 554 4.80 -3.75 -3.18
CA SER A 554 3.79 -4.69 -3.67
C SER A 554 2.71 -3.97 -4.50
N ARG A 555 2.20 -2.85 -4.00
CA ARG A 555 1.26 -1.99 -4.75
C ARG A 555 1.88 -1.47 -6.05
N CYS A 556 3.13 -1.01 -6.01
CA CYS A 556 3.84 -0.59 -7.23
C CYS A 556 3.97 -1.73 -8.26
N ALA A 557 4.15 -2.98 -7.80
CA ALA A 557 4.21 -4.13 -8.69
C ALA A 557 2.86 -4.40 -9.36
N HIS A 558 1.76 -4.29 -8.61
CA HIS A 558 0.41 -4.39 -9.14
C HIS A 558 0.11 -3.26 -10.14
N ASP A 559 0.38 -2.00 -9.77
CA ASP A 559 0.20 -0.82 -10.62
C ASP A 559 0.98 -0.95 -11.94
N LEU A 560 2.21 -1.49 -11.89
CA LEU A 560 3.02 -1.69 -13.08
C LEU A 560 2.40 -2.70 -14.06
N VAL A 561 1.78 -3.78 -13.55
CA VAL A 561 1.10 -4.78 -14.39
C VAL A 561 -0.12 -4.16 -15.08
N LEU A 562 -0.92 -3.39 -14.35
CA LEU A 562 -2.07 -2.69 -14.93
C LEU A 562 -1.64 -1.66 -15.98
N LEU A 563 -0.52 -0.94 -15.77
CA LEU A 563 0.04 -0.01 -16.76
C LEU A 563 0.53 -0.73 -18.02
N GLU A 564 1.13 -1.90 -17.88
CA GLU A 564 1.53 -2.73 -19.02
C GLU A 564 0.32 -3.13 -19.86
N GLU A 565 -0.77 -3.58 -19.22
CA GLU A 565 -2.02 -3.93 -19.90
C GLU A 565 -2.64 -2.75 -20.66
N ILE A 566 -2.77 -1.58 -20.02
CA ILE A 566 -3.31 -0.38 -20.68
C ILE A 566 -2.47 0.01 -21.89
N LEU A 567 -1.14 -0.05 -21.78
CA LEU A 567 -0.26 0.28 -22.89
C LEU A 567 -0.37 -0.72 -24.05
N GLU A 568 -0.60 -2.00 -23.76
CA GLU A 568 -0.83 -3.02 -24.78
C GLU A 568 -2.14 -2.75 -25.54
N LEU A 569 -3.24 -2.53 -24.82
CA LEU A 569 -4.55 -2.18 -25.41
C LEU A 569 -4.46 -0.88 -26.25
N LEU A 570 -3.75 0.13 -25.75
CA LEU A 570 -3.55 1.39 -26.49
C LEU A 570 -2.75 1.18 -27.78
N ARG A 571 -1.74 0.30 -27.76
CA ARG A 571 -0.93 0.00 -28.95
C ARG A 571 -1.71 -0.82 -29.98
N GLU A 572 -2.54 -1.75 -29.54
CA GLU A 572 -3.45 -2.49 -30.42
C GLU A 572 -4.46 -1.56 -31.07
N SER A 573 -5.06 -0.68 -30.27
CA SER A 573 -5.98 0.35 -30.72
C SER A 573 -5.38 1.30 -31.77
N LEU A 574 -4.12 1.74 -31.59
CA LEU A 574 -3.41 2.56 -32.57
C LEU A 574 -3.09 1.80 -33.87
N ARG A 575 -2.86 0.48 -33.80
CA ARG A 575 -2.65 -0.35 -34.99
C ARG A 575 -3.95 -0.55 -35.77
N GLY A 576 -5.06 -0.80 -35.09
CA GLY A 576 -6.39 -0.87 -35.70
C GLY A 576 -6.73 0.43 -36.44
N LEU A 577 -6.52 1.57 -35.77
CA LEU A 577 -6.75 2.89 -36.34
C LEU A 577 -5.92 3.18 -37.60
N ALA A 578 -4.71 2.62 -37.72
CA ALA A 578 -3.88 2.81 -38.90
C ALA A 578 -4.56 2.36 -40.21
N HIS A 579 -5.45 1.37 -40.12
CA HIS A 579 -6.19 0.81 -41.25
C HIS A 579 -7.48 1.58 -41.55
N THR A 580 -8.04 2.28 -40.56
CA THR A 580 -9.31 3.02 -40.69
C THR A 580 -9.13 4.50 -40.96
N ILE A 581 -7.89 5.03 -40.91
CA ILE A 581 -7.63 6.43 -41.28
C ILE A 581 -8.08 6.68 -42.73
N PRO A 582 -9.03 7.61 -42.95
CA PRO A 582 -9.54 7.92 -44.28
C PRO A 582 -8.41 8.41 -45.19
N SER A 583 -8.45 7.98 -46.46
CA SER A 583 -7.58 8.53 -47.48
C SER A 583 -7.96 9.97 -47.79
N ARG A 584 -6.98 10.76 -48.27
CA ARG A 584 -7.23 12.13 -48.74
C ARG A 584 -8.45 12.14 -49.67
N PRO A 585 -9.50 12.92 -49.38
CA PRO A 585 -10.65 13.01 -50.27
C PRO A 585 -10.20 13.59 -51.61
N THR A 586 -10.57 12.94 -52.71
CA THR A 586 -10.37 13.47 -54.05
C THR A 586 -11.42 14.57 -54.31
N PRO A 587 -11.05 15.71 -54.91
CA PRO A 587 -12.03 16.72 -55.27
C PRO A 587 -13.06 16.13 -56.25
N SER A 588 -14.31 16.00 -55.80
CA SER A 588 -15.47 15.59 -56.61
C SER A 588 -16.19 16.83 -57.16
N GLU A 589 -17.13 16.62 -58.10
CA GLU A 589 -17.95 17.72 -58.66
C GLU A 589 -18.78 18.48 -57.58
N ASP A 590 -19.01 17.87 -56.41
CA ASP A 590 -19.82 18.41 -55.31
C ASP A 590 -19.07 19.40 -54.37
N ASP A 591 -17.73 19.49 -54.45
CA ASP A 591 -16.92 20.46 -53.68
C ASP A 591 -15.86 21.13 -54.59
N PRO A 592 -16.27 22.10 -55.43
CA PRO A 592 -15.38 22.78 -56.38
C PRO A 592 -14.27 23.60 -55.70
N THR A 593 -14.38 23.83 -54.40
CA THR A 593 -13.45 24.60 -53.57
C THR A 593 -12.33 23.75 -52.96
N GLY A 594 -12.43 22.41 -52.99
CA GLY A 594 -11.41 21.51 -52.41
C GLY A 594 -11.28 21.61 -50.89
N GLY A 595 -12.35 21.98 -50.17
CA GLY A 595 -12.34 22.19 -48.73
C GLY A 595 -11.93 20.94 -47.95
N GLY A 596 -12.41 19.77 -48.35
CA GLY A 596 -12.05 18.49 -47.72
C GLY A 596 -10.57 18.12 -47.89
N ALA A 597 -9.95 18.49 -49.02
CA ALA A 597 -8.53 18.25 -49.25
C ALA A 597 -7.66 19.20 -48.42
N ALA A 598 -8.07 20.47 -48.29
CA ALA A 598 -7.43 21.43 -47.40
C ALA A 598 -7.55 21.00 -45.94
N LEU A 599 -8.73 20.55 -45.50
CA LEU A 599 -8.95 20.02 -44.15
C LEU A 599 -8.03 18.83 -43.86
N TYR A 600 -7.91 17.88 -44.79
CA TYR A 600 -7.01 16.74 -44.65
C TYR A 600 -5.53 17.15 -44.49
N ASP A 601 -5.09 18.11 -45.32
CA ASP A 601 -3.71 18.61 -45.29
C ASP A 601 -3.41 19.36 -43.97
N HIS A 602 -4.39 20.10 -43.42
CA HIS A 602 -4.25 20.82 -42.14
C HIS A 602 -4.32 19.92 -40.90
N LEU A 603 -5.13 18.85 -40.91
CA LEU A 603 -5.29 17.96 -39.75
C LEU A 603 -4.09 17.02 -39.54
N GLU A 604 -3.22 16.85 -40.55
CA GLU A 604 -1.99 16.03 -40.50
C GLU A 604 -2.15 14.64 -39.83
N LEU A 605 -3.29 13.95 -40.03
CA LEU A 605 -3.68 12.73 -39.29
C LEU A 605 -2.62 11.62 -39.28
N ARG A 606 -1.90 11.45 -40.40
CA ARG A 606 -0.86 10.41 -40.51
C ARG A 606 0.39 10.74 -39.70
N LYS A 607 0.70 12.03 -39.56
CA LYS A 607 1.85 12.50 -38.78
C LYS A 607 1.55 12.32 -37.30
N THR A 608 0.39 12.77 -36.83
CA THR A 608 -0.04 12.59 -35.44
C THR A 608 -0.10 11.12 -35.06
N HIS A 609 -0.64 10.25 -35.91
CA HIS A 609 -0.62 8.79 -35.69
C HIS A 609 0.79 8.23 -35.49
N LYS A 610 1.73 8.59 -36.39
CA LYS A 610 3.13 8.13 -36.32
C LYS A 610 3.84 8.65 -35.05
N ASP A 611 3.60 9.90 -34.69
CA ASP A 611 4.17 10.51 -33.49
C ASP A 611 3.64 9.84 -32.22
N LEU A 612 2.34 9.52 -32.17
CA LEU A 612 1.75 8.74 -31.08
C LEU A 612 2.32 7.32 -31.00
N GLU A 613 2.51 6.64 -32.13
CA GLU A 613 3.13 5.30 -32.14
C GLU A 613 4.56 5.34 -31.58
N MET A 614 5.33 6.38 -31.92
CA MET A 614 6.68 6.60 -31.40
C MET A 614 6.67 6.88 -29.88
N ARG A 615 5.73 7.70 -29.39
CA ARG A 615 5.55 7.96 -27.95
C ARG A 615 5.16 6.70 -27.18
N CYS A 616 4.26 5.87 -27.72
CA CYS A 616 3.90 4.58 -27.10
C CYS A 616 5.09 3.60 -27.07
N LYS A 617 5.93 3.59 -28.11
CA LYS A 617 7.18 2.80 -28.12
C LYS A 617 8.16 3.27 -27.04
N ASP A 618 8.23 4.57 -26.78
CA ASP A 618 9.08 5.12 -25.73
C ASP A 618 8.55 4.79 -24.33
N LEU A 619 7.24 4.96 -24.10
CA LEU A 619 6.56 4.54 -22.86
C LEU A 619 6.81 3.06 -22.54
N ALA A 620 6.76 2.19 -23.55
CA ALA A 620 7.05 0.77 -23.36
C ALA A 620 8.49 0.52 -22.89
N LYS A 621 9.47 1.33 -23.34
CA LYS A 621 10.86 1.24 -22.85
C LYS A 621 10.95 1.71 -21.40
N LEU A 622 10.24 2.79 -21.04
CA LEU A 622 10.21 3.30 -19.67
C LEU A 622 9.63 2.27 -18.70
N LEU A 623 8.50 1.65 -19.02
CA LEU A 623 7.90 0.58 -18.19
C LEU A 623 8.85 -0.60 -17.99
N ARG A 624 9.54 -1.07 -19.04
CA ARG A 624 10.56 -2.12 -18.91
C ARG A 624 11.69 -1.70 -17.97
N GLY A 625 12.10 -0.43 -18.04
CA GLY A 625 13.06 0.16 -17.11
C GLY A 625 12.57 0.14 -15.66
N PHE A 626 11.29 0.49 -15.41
CA PHE A 626 10.69 0.41 -14.09
C PHE A 626 10.53 -1.02 -13.59
N ARG A 627 10.19 -1.97 -14.47
CA ARG A 627 10.13 -3.41 -14.12
C ARG A 627 11.49 -3.93 -13.65
N ALA A 628 12.56 -3.54 -14.34
CA ALA A 628 13.92 -3.90 -13.93
C ALA A 628 14.29 -3.28 -12.56
N LYS A 629 13.96 -2.01 -12.34
CA LYS A 629 14.16 -1.32 -11.05
C LYS A 629 13.36 -1.97 -9.92
N LEU A 630 12.09 -2.29 -10.16
CA LEU A 630 11.23 -2.98 -9.20
C LEU A 630 11.82 -4.35 -8.82
N LYS A 631 12.26 -5.14 -9.81
CA LYS A 631 12.93 -6.43 -9.56
C LYS A 631 14.20 -6.27 -8.72
N GLN A 632 14.97 -5.21 -8.96
CA GLN A 632 16.14 -4.87 -8.15
C GLN A 632 15.74 -4.55 -6.69
N VAL A 633 14.74 -3.70 -6.50
CA VAL A 633 14.22 -3.31 -5.17
C VAL A 633 13.66 -4.53 -4.41
N GLN A 634 12.92 -5.41 -5.09
CA GLN A 634 12.44 -6.67 -4.52
C GLN A 634 13.59 -7.60 -4.11
N SER A 635 14.62 -7.72 -4.96
CA SER A 635 15.83 -8.50 -4.62
C SER A 635 16.56 -7.93 -3.41
N GLN A 636 16.70 -6.60 -3.33
CA GLN A 636 17.33 -5.91 -2.20
C GLN A 636 16.55 -6.12 -0.90
N ASN A 637 15.22 -6.03 -0.95
CA ASN A 637 14.35 -6.35 0.19
C ASN A 637 14.54 -7.80 0.67
N GLY A 638 14.66 -8.76 -0.26
CA GLY A 638 14.96 -10.16 0.07
C GLY A 638 16.31 -10.32 0.78
N THR A 639 17.35 -9.64 0.29
CA THR A 639 18.68 -9.67 0.95
C THR A 639 18.66 -8.99 2.32
N MET A 640 17.91 -7.89 2.47
CA MET A 640 17.78 -7.17 3.73
C MET A 640 17.07 -8.02 4.78
N ALA A 641 15.97 -8.68 4.43
CA ALA A 641 15.28 -9.60 5.34
C ALA A 641 16.20 -10.71 5.85
N LYS A 642 17.07 -11.23 4.97
CA LYS A 642 18.10 -12.21 5.35
C LYS A 642 19.13 -11.61 6.32
N MET A 643 19.67 -10.42 6.02
CA MET A 643 20.63 -9.75 6.91
C MET A 643 20.05 -9.45 8.29
N MET A 644 18.77 -9.03 8.38
CA MET A 644 18.10 -8.82 9.66
C MET A 644 17.97 -10.12 10.45
N LEU A 645 17.60 -11.22 9.80
CA LEU A 645 17.52 -12.54 10.45
C LEU A 645 18.90 -13.01 10.91
N GLU A 646 19.93 -12.85 10.09
CA GLU A 646 21.33 -13.17 10.45
C GLU A 646 21.78 -12.34 11.67
N GLY A 647 21.45 -11.04 11.69
CA GLY A 647 21.72 -10.16 12.83
C GLY A 647 21.01 -10.60 14.12
N LEU A 648 19.74 -11.01 14.03
CA LEU A 648 18.99 -11.55 15.17
C LEU A 648 19.60 -12.87 15.66
N VAL A 649 19.98 -13.77 14.76
CA VAL A 649 20.63 -15.04 15.12
C VAL A 649 21.96 -14.79 15.81
N LEU A 650 22.81 -13.91 15.26
CA LEU A 650 24.08 -13.53 15.88
C LEU A 650 23.88 -12.86 17.25
N GLY A 651 22.84 -12.03 17.39
CA GLY A 651 22.45 -11.44 18.67
C GLY A 651 22.05 -12.51 19.71
N VAL A 652 21.27 -13.50 19.29
CA VAL A 652 20.90 -14.65 20.13
C VAL A 652 22.13 -15.47 20.50
N GLU A 653 23.00 -15.79 19.54
CA GLU A 653 24.25 -16.52 19.80
C GLU A 653 25.14 -15.78 20.78
N ARG A 654 25.29 -14.46 20.64
CA ARG A 654 26.06 -13.63 21.57
C ARG A 654 25.45 -13.65 22.97
N ASN A 655 24.12 -13.51 23.08
CA ASN A 655 23.43 -13.55 24.37
C ASN A 655 23.55 -14.94 25.03
N VAL A 656 23.45 -16.02 24.26
CA VAL A 656 23.66 -17.38 24.73
C VAL A 656 25.11 -17.60 25.17
N ALA A 657 26.09 -17.06 24.43
CA ALA A 657 27.49 -17.14 24.80
C ALA A 657 27.77 -16.41 26.12
N VAL A 658 27.23 -15.20 26.30
CA VAL A 658 27.32 -14.44 27.56
C VAL A 658 26.66 -15.22 28.71
N LEU A 659 25.50 -15.83 28.47
CA LEU A 659 24.81 -16.66 29.48
C LEU A 659 25.63 -17.92 29.82
N ALA A 660 26.24 -18.55 28.81
CA ALA A 660 27.12 -19.71 28.99
C ALA A 660 28.38 -19.34 29.79
N GLU A 661 28.93 -18.15 29.57
CA GLU A 661 30.07 -17.66 30.33
C GLU A 661 29.69 -17.30 31.77
N ALA A 662 28.55 -16.63 31.97
CA ALA A 662 28.00 -16.33 33.29
C ALA A 662 27.73 -17.61 34.10
N THR A 663 27.17 -18.65 33.47
CA THR A 663 26.94 -19.94 34.12
C THR A 663 28.26 -20.66 34.44
N ARG A 664 29.24 -20.62 33.54
CA ARG A 664 30.60 -21.15 33.81
C ARG A 664 31.29 -20.41 34.95
N ALA A 665 31.16 -19.09 35.02
CA ALA A 665 31.70 -18.28 36.11
C ALA A 665 31.05 -18.67 37.45
N ASN A 666 29.72 -18.82 37.48
CA ASN A 666 29.00 -19.32 38.65
C ASN A 666 29.46 -20.73 39.06
N GLN A 667 29.68 -21.64 38.11
CA GLN A 667 30.20 -22.98 38.42
C GLN A 667 31.61 -22.94 39.02
N ARG A 668 32.50 -22.07 38.53
CA ARG A 668 33.84 -21.89 39.11
C ARG A 668 33.77 -21.34 40.54
N SER A 669 32.91 -20.34 40.77
CA SER A 669 32.67 -19.77 42.10
C SER A 669 32.14 -20.82 43.08
N LEU A 670 31.12 -21.59 42.67
CA LEU A 670 30.56 -22.68 43.47
C LEU A 670 31.61 -23.76 43.80
N LYS A 671 32.44 -24.14 42.84
CA LYS A 671 33.52 -25.13 43.08
C LYS A 671 34.53 -24.63 44.13
N GLY A 672 34.96 -23.37 44.03
CA GLY A 672 35.87 -22.78 45.02
C GLY A 672 35.25 -22.74 46.41
N SER A 673 33.97 -22.36 46.51
CA SER A 673 33.25 -22.36 47.80
C SER A 673 33.11 -23.76 48.40
N PHE A 674 32.88 -24.77 47.56
CA PHE A 674 32.78 -26.17 48.00
C PHE A 674 34.13 -26.71 48.51
N ASP A 675 35.24 -26.37 47.86
CA ASP A 675 36.58 -26.81 48.31
C ASP A 675 36.95 -26.22 49.68
N ILE A 676 36.57 -24.96 49.95
CA ILE A 676 36.77 -24.32 51.26
C ILE A 676 35.89 -24.99 52.32
N LEU A 677 34.61 -25.24 52.00
CA LEU A 677 33.68 -25.91 52.91
C LEU A 677 34.15 -27.33 53.25
N LEU A 678 34.63 -28.07 52.25
CA LEU A 678 35.20 -29.41 52.42
C LEU A 678 36.43 -29.38 53.32
N PHE A 679 37.33 -28.41 53.14
CA PHE A 679 38.50 -28.25 54.00
C PHE A 679 38.08 -28.01 55.46
N MET A 680 37.10 -27.13 55.69
CA MET A 680 36.55 -26.90 57.03
C MET A 680 35.97 -28.17 57.65
N PHE A 681 35.10 -28.89 56.92
CA PHE A 681 34.51 -30.13 57.44
C PHE A 681 35.54 -31.23 57.70
N ALA A 682 36.53 -31.38 56.80
CA ALA A 682 37.60 -32.34 56.99
C ALA A 682 38.47 -31.99 58.21
N ALA A 683 38.68 -30.69 58.48
CA ALA A 683 39.41 -30.24 59.65
C ALA A 683 38.64 -30.52 60.95
N ILE A 684 37.34 -30.19 61.00
CA ILE A 684 36.47 -30.48 62.15
C ILE A 684 36.46 -31.99 62.42
N LEU A 685 36.26 -32.81 61.37
CA LEU A 685 36.25 -34.27 61.51
C LEU A 685 37.61 -34.84 61.94
N ALA A 686 38.72 -34.29 61.47
CA ALA A 686 40.06 -34.73 61.89
C ALA A 686 40.28 -34.49 63.39
N PHE A 687 39.87 -33.32 63.88
CA PHE A 687 39.96 -32.99 65.30
C PHE A 687 38.99 -33.81 66.15
N GLU A 688 37.74 -33.99 65.74
CA GLU A 688 36.78 -34.86 66.46
C GLU A 688 37.23 -36.32 66.50
N LEU A 689 37.82 -36.83 65.42
CA LEU A 689 38.30 -38.22 65.38
C LEU A 689 39.52 -38.40 66.29
N LEU A 690 40.45 -37.44 66.27
CA LEU A 690 41.59 -37.47 67.18
C LEU A 690 41.12 -37.39 68.62
N ASP A 691 40.28 -36.40 68.94
CA ASP A 691 39.74 -36.17 70.27
C ASP A 691 39.04 -37.43 70.80
N ARG A 692 38.28 -38.13 69.95
CA ARG A 692 37.58 -39.37 70.33
C ARG A 692 38.45 -40.62 70.41
N ILE A 693 39.60 -40.64 69.73
CA ILE A 693 40.62 -41.70 69.85
C ILE A 693 41.48 -41.47 71.10
N THR A 694 41.73 -40.20 71.45
CA THR A 694 42.49 -39.82 72.64
C THR A 694 41.65 -39.77 73.90
N ASP A 695 40.34 -39.56 73.77
CA ASP A 695 39.40 -39.65 74.88
C ASP A 695 39.33 -41.11 75.34
N GLY A 696 39.79 -41.34 76.58
CA GLY A 696 40.10 -42.66 77.14
C GLY A 696 38.91 -43.63 77.25
N ASN A 697 37.72 -43.21 76.82
CA ASN A 697 36.49 -43.97 76.90
C ASN A 697 36.32 -45.02 75.79
N LEU A 698 36.95 -44.89 74.61
CA LEU A 698 36.81 -45.90 73.54
C LEU A 698 37.76 -47.10 73.72
N LEU A 699 38.88 -46.92 74.42
CA LEU A 699 39.83 -47.98 74.77
C LEU A 699 39.54 -48.62 76.14
N GLY A 700 38.45 -48.23 76.81
CA GLY A 700 38.06 -48.78 78.11
C GLY A 700 39.19 -48.65 79.15
N MET A 701 39.93 -47.54 79.11
CA MET A 701 41.06 -47.30 80.03
C MET A 701 40.55 -46.67 81.32
N ASP A 702 39.69 -47.40 82.04
CA ASP A 702 39.35 -47.08 83.42
C ASP A 702 39.66 -48.27 84.33
N LYS A 703 40.58 -48.04 85.27
CA LYS A 703 41.01 -48.81 86.46
C LYS A 703 41.19 -50.34 86.40
N ALA A 704 40.99 -51.01 85.27
CA ALA A 704 41.20 -52.45 85.13
C ALA A 704 41.91 -52.80 83.81
N THR A 705 43.16 -52.36 83.65
CA THR A 705 44.02 -52.77 82.53
C THR A 705 44.87 -53.99 82.89
N PRO A 706 44.90 -55.06 82.07
CA PRO A 706 45.87 -56.14 82.19
C PRO A 706 47.31 -55.66 81.88
N PRO A 707 48.35 -56.31 82.42
CA PRO A 707 49.76 -55.87 82.37
C PRO A 707 50.39 -55.81 80.95
N SER A 708 49.66 -56.17 79.89
CA SER A 708 50.16 -56.17 78.51
C SER A 708 50.04 -54.82 77.78
N LEU A 709 49.36 -53.81 78.36
CA LEU A 709 49.13 -52.50 77.71
C LEU A 709 49.76 -51.27 78.40
N GLN A 710 50.50 -51.45 79.51
CA GLN A 710 51.15 -50.32 80.20
C GLN A 710 52.22 -49.62 79.36
N TRP A 711 52.90 -50.34 78.45
CA TRP A 711 53.89 -49.76 77.55
C TRP A 711 53.34 -48.66 76.63
N ILE A 712 52.04 -48.69 76.31
CA ILE A 712 51.39 -47.65 75.50
C ILE A 712 51.13 -46.40 76.36
N LYS A 713 50.74 -46.58 77.62
CA LYS A 713 50.48 -45.46 78.54
C LYS A 713 51.78 -44.70 78.84
N ASP A 714 52.87 -45.41 79.15
CA ASP A 714 54.14 -44.76 79.51
C ASP A 714 54.83 -44.13 78.28
N LEU A 715 54.72 -44.75 77.10
CA LEU A 715 55.37 -44.24 75.89
C LEU A 715 54.60 -43.09 75.21
N VAL A 716 53.25 -43.09 75.28
CA VAL A 716 52.40 -42.13 74.58
C VAL A 716 51.93 -40.99 75.49
N VAL A 717 51.57 -41.26 76.75
CA VAL A 717 50.97 -40.22 77.63
C VAL A 717 52.04 -39.37 78.30
N GLU A 718 53.11 -39.97 78.86
CA GLU A 718 54.14 -39.19 79.57
C GLU A 718 55.09 -38.44 78.62
N ASN A 719 55.38 -38.98 77.43
CA ASN A 719 56.37 -38.37 76.51
C ASN A 719 55.77 -37.42 75.46
N PHE A 720 54.52 -37.62 75.03
CA PHE A 720 53.94 -36.83 73.93
C PHE A 720 52.86 -35.82 74.36
N ILE A 721 52.12 -36.08 75.45
CA ILE A 721 51.00 -35.21 75.89
C ILE A 721 51.48 -34.08 76.83
N GLY A 722 52.65 -34.22 77.47
CA GLY A 722 53.20 -33.24 78.41
C GLY A 722 53.73 -31.93 77.79
N TYR A 723 54.04 -31.89 76.50
CA TYR A 723 54.56 -30.69 75.81
C TYR A 723 53.51 -30.12 74.85
N PRO A 724 52.87 -28.97 75.16
CA PRO A 724 51.76 -28.40 74.37
C PRO A 724 52.12 -28.15 72.90
N ALA A 725 53.37 -27.74 72.63
CA ALA A 725 53.85 -27.50 71.27
C ALA A 725 54.01 -28.79 70.44
N LEU A 726 54.43 -29.89 71.08
CA LEU A 726 54.64 -31.17 70.40
C LEU A 726 53.28 -31.82 70.04
N TRP A 727 52.31 -31.71 70.94
CA TRP A 727 50.94 -32.16 70.70
C TRP A 727 50.28 -31.42 69.54
N PHE A 728 50.51 -30.11 69.42
CA PHE A 728 50.02 -29.31 68.29
C PHE A 728 50.63 -29.76 66.94
N VAL A 729 51.92 -30.11 66.92
CA VAL A 729 52.58 -30.64 65.71
C VAL A 729 51.97 -31.97 65.28
N ILE A 730 51.68 -32.86 66.23
CA ILE A 730 51.02 -34.15 65.94
C ILE A 730 49.59 -33.94 65.43
N ASN A 731 48.84 -33.02 66.03
CA ASN A 731 47.52 -32.61 65.54
C ASN A 731 47.56 -32.11 64.10
N MET A 732 48.56 -31.27 63.75
CA MET A 732 48.72 -30.76 62.40
C MET A 732 49.13 -31.84 61.41
N ILE A 733 50.00 -32.78 61.80
CA ILE A 733 50.37 -33.93 60.97
C ILE A 733 49.14 -34.83 60.74
N TRP A 734 48.33 -35.06 61.77
CA TRP A 734 47.09 -35.83 61.67
C TRP A 734 46.06 -35.18 60.76
N LEU A 735 45.87 -33.86 60.87
CA LEU A 735 45.02 -33.08 59.98
C LEU A 735 45.43 -33.26 58.50
N VAL A 736 46.74 -33.20 58.21
CA VAL A 736 47.28 -33.42 56.85
C VAL A 736 46.98 -34.84 56.36
N VAL A 737 47.10 -35.85 57.22
CA VAL A 737 46.80 -37.25 56.88
C VAL A 737 45.30 -37.44 56.58
N VAL A 738 44.40 -36.88 57.41
CA VAL A 738 42.96 -36.96 57.18
C VAL A 738 42.55 -36.22 55.92
N ILE A 739 43.07 -35.02 55.67
CA ILE A 739 42.83 -34.28 54.42
C ILE A 739 43.34 -35.07 53.22
N TRP A 740 44.50 -35.74 53.34
CA TRP A 740 45.03 -36.58 52.28
C TRP A 740 44.13 -37.79 52.03
N LEU A 741 43.68 -38.49 53.08
CA LEU A 741 42.74 -39.62 52.97
C LEU A 741 41.39 -39.20 52.37
N VAL A 742 40.83 -38.07 52.78
CA VAL A 742 39.58 -37.53 52.21
C VAL A 742 39.79 -37.13 50.75
N ARG A 743 40.89 -36.46 50.40
CA ARG A 743 41.22 -36.13 48.99
C ARG A 743 41.48 -37.37 48.15
N VAL A 744 42.06 -38.43 48.71
CA VAL A 744 42.26 -39.72 48.04
C VAL A 744 40.93 -40.46 47.90
N GLY A 745 40.08 -40.44 48.93
CA GLY A 745 38.73 -40.99 48.93
C GLY A 745 37.82 -40.29 47.92
N ILE A 746 37.90 -38.95 47.82
CA ILE A 746 37.21 -38.15 46.81
C ILE A 746 37.84 -38.36 45.43
N ARG A 747 39.16 -38.52 45.29
CA ARG A 747 39.77 -38.91 44.01
C ARG A 747 39.34 -40.32 43.58
N LEU A 748 39.22 -41.26 44.50
CA LEU A 748 38.69 -42.60 44.24
C LEU A 748 37.19 -42.55 43.94
N GLY A 749 36.42 -41.73 44.66
CA GLY A 749 34.98 -41.53 44.47
C GLY A 749 34.65 -40.80 43.18
N SER A 750 35.41 -39.76 42.83
CA SER A 750 35.33 -39.08 41.54
C SER A 750 35.82 -39.98 40.42
N ARG A 751 36.84 -40.83 40.62
CA ARG A 751 37.19 -41.91 39.67
C ARG A 751 36.07 -42.96 39.57
N ARG A 752 35.30 -43.24 40.63
CA ARG A 752 34.12 -44.11 40.61
C ARG A 752 32.94 -43.47 39.85
N LEU A 753 32.69 -42.16 40.02
CA LEU A 753 31.63 -41.44 39.30
C LEU A 753 32.01 -41.11 37.84
N ALA A 754 33.26 -40.74 37.58
CA ALA A 754 33.78 -40.51 36.24
C ALA A 754 33.88 -41.79 35.40
N ARG A 755 33.71 -42.97 36.01
CA ARG A 755 33.57 -44.26 35.31
C ARG A 755 32.17 -44.50 34.73
N THR A 756 31.23 -43.59 34.92
CA THR A 756 29.92 -43.63 34.25
C THR A 756 29.97 -42.75 33.01
N GLN A 757 29.83 -43.37 31.84
CA GLN A 757 29.63 -42.64 30.61
C GLN A 757 28.14 -42.42 30.38
N ARG A 758 27.78 -41.19 30.01
CA ARG A 758 26.45 -40.83 29.53
C ARG A 758 26.59 -40.58 28.04
N MET A 759 26.12 -41.51 27.23
CA MET A 759 25.96 -41.26 25.79
C MET A 759 24.50 -40.96 25.48
N VAL A 760 24.30 -39.90 24.71
CA VAL A 760 22.99 -39.47 24.23
C VAL A 760 22.94 -39.83 22.75
N PHE A 761 22.07 -40.77 22.40
CA PHE A 761 21.79 -41.14 21.02
C PHE A 761 20.55 -40.35 20.57
N ALA A 762 20.80 -39.21 19.94
CA ALA A 762 19.79 -38.34 19.34
C ALA A 762 19.96 -38.36 17.81
N ASN A 763 19.63 -39.49 17.19
CA ASN A 763 19.53 -39.58 15.73
C ASN A 763 18.13 -39.14 15.29
N ALA A 764 17.99 -38.71 14.03
CA ALA A 764 16.76 -38.17 13.44
C ALA A 764 15.48 -38.89 13.92
N PRO A 765 14.41 -38.14 14.30
CA PRO A 765 13.24 -38.72 14.94
C PRO A 765 12.61 -39.79 14.05
N ARG A 766 12.60 -41.04 14.54
CA ARG A 766 11.92 -42.17 13.88
C ARG A 766 10.53 -42.37 14.50
N ARG A 767 9.54 -42.68 13.67
CA ARG A 767 8.20 -43.04 14.15
C ARG A 767 8.24 -44.34 14.94
N ILE A 768 7.49 -44.41 16.03
CA ILE A 768 7.39 -45.55 16.94
C ILE A 768 5.93 -45.87 17.24
N ASN A 769 5.57 -47.15 17.20
CA ASN A 769 4.27 -47.64 17.64
C ASN A 769 4.26 -47.73 19.17
N VAL A 770 3.54 -46.80 19.81
CA VAL A 770 3.50 -46.66 21.28
C VAL A 770 2.95 -47.94 21.95
N SER A 771 2.00 -48.63 21.31
CA SER A 771 1.38 -49.84 21.89
C SER A 771 2.34 -51.03 21.91
N ALA A 772 3.08 -51.25 20.83
CA ALA A 772 4.12 -52.27 20.74
C ALA A 772 5.28 -51.98 21.71
N PHE A 773 5.65 -50.70 21.84
CA PHE A 773 6.68 -50.28 22.79
C PHE A 773 6.27 -50.51 24.25
N GLU A 774 5.00 -50.28 24.62
CA GLU A 774 4.53 -50.59 25.96
C GLU A 774 4.55 -52.09 26.28
N GLN A 775 4.28 -52.95 25.29
CA GLN A 775 4.41 -54.39 25.47
C GLN A 775 5.88 -54.82 25.59
N PHE A 776 6.77 -54.22 24.80
CA PHE A 776 8.22 -54.43 24.89
C PHE A 776 8.79 -54.09 26.28
N LEU A 777 8.21 -53.10 26.98
CA LEU A 777 8.60 -52.80 28.37
C LEU A 777 8.09 -53.85 29.37
N ARG A 778 7.04 -54.61 29.03
CA ARG A 778 6.42 -55.62 29.90
C ARG A 778 6.94 -57.04 29.65
N THR A 779 7.47 -57.33 28.46
CA THR A 779 8.01 -58.65 28.13
C THR A 779 9.28 -58.96 28.94
N PRO A 780 9.42 -60.17 29.50
CA PRO A 780 10.63 -60.58 30.21
C PRO A 780 11.81 -60.73 29.23
N LEU A 781 13.01 -60.36 29.68
CA LEU A 781 14.21 -60.29 28.82
C LEU A 781 14.58 -61.65 28.19
N ASP A 782 14.22 -62.75 28.86
CA ASP A 782 14.54 -64.12 28.46
C ASP A 782 13.69 -64.64 27.27
N GLU A 783 12.53 -64.04 26.98
CA GLU A 783 11.66 -64.41 25.81
C GLU A 783 12.07 -63.70 24.51
N LEU A 784 12.81 -62.58 24.60
CA LEU A 784 13.28 -61.80 23.44
C LEU A 784 14.58 -62.36 22.83
N LEU A 785 15.36 -63.13 23.59
CA LEU A 785 16.63 -63.72 23.14
C LEU A 785 16.44 -65.03 22.35
N SER A 786 15.26 -65.67 22.42
CA SER A 786 15.00 -66.98 21.81
C SER A 786 14.64 -66.95 20.32
N SER A 787 14.69 -65.79 19.64
CA SER A 787 14.33 -65.70 18.21
C SER A 787 15.51 -65.85 17.24
N GLU A 788 16.72 -66.15 17.71
CA GLU A 788 17.85 -66.51 16.84
C GLU A 788 17.94 -68.04 16.74
N GLY A 789 17.80 -68.56 15.51
CA GLY A 789 17.65 -69.98 15.21
C GLY A 789 18.75 -70.86 15.81
N SER A 790 18.37 -71.66 16.80
CA SER A 790 19.01 -72.94 17.14
C SER A 790 17.96 -73.87 17.78
N THR A 791 18.02 -75.14 17.43
CA THR A 791 17.03 -76.18 17.75
C THR A 791 16.89 -76.43 19.27
N PRO A 792 15.69 -76.76 19.79
CA PRO A 792 15.50 -76.97 21.22
C PRO A 792 15.95 -78.38 21.63
N SER A 793 17.06 -78.49 22.36
CA SER A 793 17.36 -79.70 23.12
C SER A 793 16.55 -79.69 24.43
N VAL A 794 15.57 -80.57 24.49
CA VAL A 794 14.73 -80.88 25.66
C VAL A 794 15.61 -81.37 26.81
N THR A 795 15.87 -80.53 27.81
CA THR A 795 16.04 -80.90 29.23
C THR A 795 16.46 -79.67 30.06
N ARG A 796 15.50 -79.04 30.75
CA ARG A 796 15.65 -78.48 32.12
C ARG A 796 14.39 -77.74 32.53
N ALA A 797 13.40 -78.50 32.98
CA ALA A 797 12.40 -77.99 33.90
C ALA A 797 13.00 -77.99 35.32
N ARG A 798 13.30 -76.80 35.87
CA ARG A 798 13.14 -76.39 37.28
C ARG A 798 13.85 -75.06 37.55
N CYS A 799 13.03 -74.03 37.80
CA CYS A 799 13.36 -72.77 38.49
C CYS A 799 14.49 -71.89 37.92
N SER A 800 14.23 -71.19 36.81
CA SER A 800 14.86 -69.89 36.51
C SER A 800 13.93 -68.76 36.97
N SER A 801 14.44 -67.83 37.80
CA SER A 801 13.75 -66.57 38.07
C SER A 801 13.77 -65.75 36.79
N ARG A 802 12.61 -65.50 36.17
CA ARG A 802 12.49 -64.72 34.93
C ARG A 802 13.13 -63.34 35.11
N ARG A 803 14.12 -62.97 34.28
CA ARG A 803 14.72 -61.62 34.34
C ARG A 803 13.72 -60.58 33.86
N LYS A 804 13.35 -59.64 34.73
CA LYS A 804 12.45 -58.53 34.42
C LYS A 804 13.22 -57.21 34.41
N ARG A 805 12.93 -56.34 33.44
CA ARG A 805 13.35 -54.94 33.47
C ARG A 805 12.70 -54.26 34.67
N VAL A 806 13.48 -53.57 35.49
CA VAL A 806 12.95 -52.83 36.65
C VAL A 806 12.81 -51.38 36.23
N ILE A 807 11.57 -50.90 36.09
CA ILE A 807 11.28 -49.50 35.78
C ILE A 807 11.52 -48.67 37.04
N GLU A 808 12.57 -47.85 37.04
CA GLU A 808 12.95 -47.00 38.17
C GLU A 808 12.09 -45.73 38.23
N SER A 809 11.78 -45.13 37.07
CA SER A 809 10.90 -43.97 37.01
C SER A 809 10.18 -43.82 35.66
N ARG A 810 8.94 -43.33 35.72
CA ARG A 810 8.16 -42.91 34.56
C ARG A 810 7.63 -41.51 34.82
N LYS A 811 8.00 -40.54 33.97
CA LYS A 811 7.52 -39.15 34.06
C LYS A 811 6.93 -38.75 32.72
N ALA A 812 5.74 -38.17 32.74
CA ALA A 812 5.12 -37.56 31.57
C ALA A 812 5.04 -36.05 31.80
N SER A 813 5.46 -35.28 30.79
CA SER A 813 5.28 -33.83 30.76
C SER A 813 4.42 -33.46 29.56
N VAL A 814 3.38 -32.67 29.81
CA VAL A 814 2.54 -32.09 28.76
C VAL A 814 3.00 -30.66 28.56
N ARG A 815 3.41 -30.31 27.34
CA ARG A 815 3.62 -28.93 26.91
C ARG A 815 2.67 -28.68 25.76
N GLU A 816 1.76 -27.74 25.94
CA GLU A 816 0.70 -27.40 24.98
C GLU A 816 -0.11 -28.64 24.56
N SER A 817 0.08 -29.13 23.34
CA SER A 817 -0.60 -30.28 22.72
C SER A 817 0.25 -31.55 22.62
N ILE A 818 1.52 -31.52 23.04
CA ILE A 818 2.46 -32.65 22.91
C ILE A 818 2.67 -33.32 24.28
N ARG A 819 2.47 -34.64 24.33
CA ARG A 819 2.74 -35.45 25.53
C ARG A 819 4.08 -36.17 25.39
N VAL A 820 5.12 -35.65 26.04
CA VAL A 820 6.44 -36.28 26.09
C VAL A 820 6.52 -37.20 27.31
N VAL A 821 6.85 -38.47 27.06
CA VAL A 821 7.00 -39.49 28.11
C VAL A 821 8.47 -39.91 28.20
N LYS A 822 8.98 -39.88 29.43
CA LYS A 822 10.34 -40.29 29.79
C LYS A 822 10.28 -41.51 30.69
N VAL A 823 10.86 -42.61 30.23
CA VAL A 823 10.92 -43.88 30.95
C VAL A 823 12.37 -44.21 31.25
N LEU A 824 12.68 -44.50 32.51
CA LEU A 824 13.99 -44.96 32.97
C LEU A 824 13.84 -46.36 33.54
N TRP A 825 14.60 -47.31 33.02
CA TRP A 825 14.70 -48.65 33.59
C TRP A 825 16.15 -49.07 33.80
N SER A 826 16.34 -50.00 34.73
CA SER A 826 17.61 -50.64 35.01
C SER A 826 17.55 -52.11 34.63
N GLU A 827 18.58 -52.60 33.96
CA GLU A 827 18.74 -54.02 33.64
C GLU A 827 19.69 -54.67 34.66
N PRO A 828 19.26 -55.74 35.36
CA PRO A 828 20.12 -56.40 36.34
C PRO A 828 21.27 -57.13 35.65
N ALA A 829 22.51 -56.87 36.11
CA ALA A 829 23.70 -57.51 35.57
C ALA A 829 23.68 -59.05 35.77
N VAL A 830 24.28 -59.78 34.84
CA VAL A 830 24.44 -61.24 34.90
C VAL A 830 25.36 -61.58 36.08
N GLN A 831 24.80 -62.02 37.20
CA GLN A 831 25.61 -62.62 38.27
C GLN A 831 25.84 -64.10 37.96
N PRO A 832 27.09 -64.55 37.79
CA PRO A 832 27.38 -65.98 37.71
C PRO A 832 27.20 -66.61 39.10
N LYS A 833 26.40 -67.67 39.20
CA LYS A 833 26.29 -68.46 40.44
C LYS A 833 27.62 -69.18 40.68
N CYS A 834 28.33 -68.82 41.76
CA CYS A 834 29.51 -69.57 42.24
C CYS A 834 29.03 -70.66 43.22
N GLN A 835 29.46 -71.91 43.05
CA GLN A 835 29.02 -73.02 43.90
C GLN A 835 29.92 -73.26 45.12
N THR A 836 31.08 -72.61 45.22
CA THR A 836 32.02 -72.76 46.36
C THR A 836 32.63 -71.42 46.81
N TRP A 837 32.88 -71.25 48.12
CA TRP A 837 33.50 -70.05 48.70
C TRP A 837 34.92 -69.78 48.20
N MET A 838 35.67 -70.84 47.86
CA MET A 838 37.03 -70.71 47.35
C MET A 838 37.04 -70.08 45.95
N GLU A 839 36.16 -70.50 45.04
CA GLU A 839 36.00 -69.94 43.70
C GLU A 839 35.53 -68.48 43.73
N PHE A 840 34.70 -68.12 44.72
CA PHE A 840 34.28 -66.74 44.94
C PHE A 840 35.50 -65.85 45.23
N PHE A 841 36.37 -66.23 46.17
CA PHE A 841 37.56 -65.43 46.50
C PHE A 841 38.59 -65.35 45.37
N THR A 842 38.82 -66.43 44.62
CA THR A 842 39.75 -66.39 43.48
C THR A 842 39.23 -65.55 42.32
N ARG A 843 37.93 -65.66 41.98
CA ARG A 843 37.33 -64.83 40.91
C ARG A 843 37.12 -63.38 41.33
N VAL A 844 36.82 -63.11 42.59
CA VAL A 844 36.77 -61.75 43.14
C VAL A 844 38.16 -61.10 43.10
N ARG A 845 39.23 -61.86 43.33
CA ARG A 845 40.62 -61.38 43.23
C ARG A 845 41.09 -61.17 41.78
N GLN A 846 40.67 -62.02 40.84
CA GLN A 846 41.09 -61.94 39.43
C GLN A 846 40.24 -60.96 38.59
N ASN A 847 38.94 -60.85 38.90
CA ASN A 847 37.95 -60.06 38.16
C ASN A 847 37.14 -59.16 39.09
N TRP A 848 37.81 -58.40 39.97
CA TRP A 848 37.17 -57.42 40.85
C TRP A 848 36.34 -56.37 40.05
N GLU A 849 36.71 -56.14 38.78
CA GLU A 849 36.04 -55.21 37.86
C GLU A 849 34.64 -55.67 37.40
N LEU A 850 34.36 -56.97 37.40
CA LEU A 850 33.06 -57.54 36.96
C LEU A 850 32.08 -57.76 38.12
N PHE A 851 32.58 -57.96 39.34
CA PHE A 851 31.74 -58.28 40.51
C PHE A 851 30.89 -57.09 41.02
N ILE A 852 31.22 -55.87 40.59
CA ILE A 852 30.55 -54.62 40.96
C ILE A 852 30.25 -53.79 39.70
N ALA A 853 29.82 -54.45 38.61
CA ALA A 853 29.38 -53.73 37.42
C ALA A 853 28.14 -52.89 37.76
N PRO A 854 28.14 -51.56 37.51
CA PRO A 854 26.96 -50.73 37.73
C PRO A 854 25.82 -51.22 36.81
N PRO A 855 24.56 -51.24 37.28
CA PRO A 855 23.43 -51.62 36.42
C PRO A 855 23.38 -50.70 35.20
N VAL A 856 23.21 -51.28 34.01
CA VAL A 856 22.96 -50.50 32.80
C VAL A 856 21.61 -49.83 32.97
N ARG A 857 21.61 -48.50 32.95
CA ARG A 857 20.39 -47.71 33.04
C ARG A 857 20.11 -47.08 31.69
N THR A 858 18.98 -47.44 31.12
CA THR A 858 18.51 -46.95 29.83
C THR A 858 17.34 -46.01 30.08
N GLN A 859 17.44 -44.81 29.53
CA GLN A 859 16.41 -43.80 29.56
C GLN A 859 15.94 -43.55 28.13
N VAL A 860 14.65 -43.72 27.88
CA VAL A 860 14.04 -43.42 26.59
C VAL A 860 13.04 -42.30 26.74
N THR A 861 13.15 -41.32 25.86
CA THR A 861 12.20 -40.20 25.75
C THR A 861 11.47 -40.33 24.40
N TYR A 862 10.15 -40.37 24.43
CA TYR A 862 9.32 -40.46 23.23
C TYR A 862 8.11 -39.52 23.31
N ASP A 863 7.67 -39.04 22.16
CA ASP A 863 6.42 -38.32 21.96
C ASP A 863 5.28 -39.34 21.82
N ALA A 864 4.38 -39.35 22.81
CA ALA A 864 3.24 -40.26 22.83
C ALA A 864 2.07 -39.78 21.96
N THR A 865 2.05 -38.50 21.60
CA THR A 865 0.98 -37.88 20.78
C THR A 865 1.22 -38.08 19.29
N ASN A 866 2.44 -37.82 18.81
CA ASN A 866 2.80 -37.95 17.40
C ASN A 866 3.54 -39.26 17.08
N GLY A 867 3.87 -40.06 18.10
CA GLY A 867 4.51 -41.37 17.95
C GLY A 867 5.95 -41.26 17.46
N PHE A 868 6.79 -40.42 18.07
CA PHE A 868 8.21 -40.29 17.70
C PHE A 868 9.15 -40.67 18.85
N LEU A 869 10.20 -41.41 18.55
CA LEU A 869 11.33 -41.62 19.47
C LEU A 869 12.23 -40.38 19.43
N VAL A 870 12.36 -39.67 20.55
CA VAL A 870 13.06 -38.37 20.63
C VAL A 870 14.54 -38.56 20.98
N GLU A 871 14.82 -39.33 22.04
CA GLU A 871 16.19 -39.62 22.46
C GLU A 871 16.28 -40.93 23.24
N VAL A 872 17.44 -41.59 23.15
CA VAL A 872 17.82 -42.72 24.00
C VAL A 872 19.12 -42.37 24.70
N ILE A 873 19.11 -42.42 26.03
CA ILE A 873 20.27 -42.15 26.87
C ILE A 873 20.66 -43.46 27.56
N VAL A 874 21.88 -43.89 27.35
CA VAL A 874 22.45 -45.07 28.02
C VAL A 874 23.44 -44.58 29.06
N HIS A 875 23.23 -45.01 30.31
CA HIS A 875 24.15 -44.84 31.41
C HIS A 875 24.79 -46.21 31.68
N ALA A 876 26.07 -46.34 31.33
CA ALA A 876 26.80 -47.58 31.52
C ALA A 876 28.22 -47.31 32.06
N GLY A 877 28.89 -48.38 32.51
CA GLY A 877 30.28 -48.31 32.96
C GLY A 877 31.23 -48.02 31.79
N LEU A 878 32.41 -47.47 32.07
CA LEU A 878 33.41 -47.14 31.05
C LEU A 878 33.95 -48.35 30.27
N ALA A 879 33.79 -49.57 30.83
CA ALA A 879 34.24 -50.83 30.23
C ALA A 879 33.18 -51.51 29.34
N THR A 880 31.94 -51.00 29.33
CA THR A 880 30.85 -51.53 28.51
C THR A 880 30.67 -50.66 27.27
N ASP A 881 30.69 -51.25 26.08
CA ASP A 881 30.48 -50.51 24.84
C ASP A 881 29.00 -50.07 24.73
N CYS A 882 28.77 -48.77 24.77
CA CYS A 882 27.42 -48.21 24.73
C CYS A 882 26.78 -48.33 23.34
N TYR A 883 27.60 -48.40 22.27
CA TYR A 883 27.10 -48.58 20.91
C TYR A 883 26.54 -50.00 20.71
N GLU A 884 27.25 -51.01 21.21
CA GLU A 884 26.80 -52.40 21.14
C GLU A 884 25.49 -52.61 21.92
N ILE A 885 25.36 -52.00 23.11
CA ILE A 885 24.13 -52.04 23.90
C ILE A 885 22.99 -51.31 23.19
N TYR A 886 23.25 -50.16 22.57
CA TYR A 886 22.25 -49.41 21.81
C TYR A 886 21.79 -50.19 20.57
N ASP A 887 22.71 -50.81 19.84
CA ASP A 887 22.39 -51.65 18.68
C ASP A 887 21.61 -52.90 19.07
N GLN A 888 21.98 -53.53 20.19
CA GLN A 888 21.23 -54.67 20.73
C GLN A 888 19.81 -54.25 21.13
N LEU A 889 19.65 -53.11 21.81
CA LEU A 889 18.34 -52.55 22.16
C LEU A 889 17.51 -52.24 20.92
N LYS A 890 18.14 -51.66 19.89
CA LYS A 890 17.46 -51.30 18.63
C LYS A 890 16.99 -52.54 17.87
N ARG A 891 17.83 -53.57 17.73
CA ARG A 891 17.44 -54.85 17.14
C ARG A 891 16.28 -55.51 17.90
N GLN A 892 16.30 -55.44 19.22
CA GLN A 892 15.20 -55.94 20.06
C GLN A 892 13.90 -55.15 19.88
N MET A 893 13.98 -53.83 19.68
CA MET A 893 12.81 -53.00 19.39
C MET A 893 12.28 -53.26 17.97
N GLU A 894 13.16 -53.48 16.99
CA GLU A 894 12.81 -53.87 15.62
C GLU A 894 12.14 -55.27 15.60
N SER A 895 12.69 -56.26 16.29
CA SER A 895 12.10 -57.61 16.39
C SER A 895 10.75 -57.63 17.14
N ALA A 896 10.54 -56.67 18.05
CA ALA A 896 9.29 -56.50 18.78
C ALA A 896 8.25 -55.65 18.02
N GLY A 897 8.51 -55.30 16.75
CA GLY A 897 7.57 -54.53 15.92
C GLY A 897 7.37 -53.08 16.37
N CYS A 898 8.28 -52.51 17.20
CA CYS A 898 8.12 -51.16 17.72
C CYS A 898 8.21 -50.07 16.64
N PHE A 899 8.82 -50.36 15.49
CA PHE A 899 8.96 -49.43 14.36
C PHE A 899 8.05 -49.77 13.17
N ASP A 900 7.18 -50.76 13.29
CA ASP A 900 6.23 -51.15 12.25
C ASP A 900 4.85 -50.53 12.54
N GLU A 901 4.37 -49.67 11.64
CA GLU A 901 3.08 -48.98 11.76
C GLU A 901 1.89 -49.96 11.70
N HIS A 902 2.06 -51.14 11.10
CA HIS A 902 1.00 -52.13 10.88
C HIS A 902 1.01 -53.26 11.92
N TYR A 903 1.97 -53.25 12.85
CA TYR A 903 2.08 -54.26 13.89
C TYR A 903 0.97 -54.07 14.95
N SER A 904 -0.01 -54.98 14.93
CA SER A 904 -1.01 -55.11 15.99
C SER A 904 -0.57 -56.21 16.95
N PRO A 905 -0.27 -55.89 18.21
CA PRO A 905 0.18 -56.93 19.13
C PRO A 905 -0.96 -57.87 19.52
N PRO A 906 -0.69 -59.16 19.80
CA PRO A 906 -1.70 -60.08 20.29
C PRO A 906 -2.25 -59.59 21.64
N THR A 907 -3.57 -59.42 21.74
CA THR A 907 -4.27 -59.12 22.98
C THR A 907 -4.11 -60.27 23.95
N VAL A 908 -3.27 -60.10 24.98
CA VAL A 908 -3.22 -61.01 26.12
C VAL A 908 -4.49 -60.82 26.95
N SER A 909 -5.43 -61.76 26.83
CA SER A 909 -6.52 -61.94 27.77
C SER A 909 -5.94 -62.16 29.17
N LYS A 910 -6.43 -61.40 30.15
CA LYS A 910 -6.15 -61.70 31.56
C LYS A 910 -6.67 -63.12 31.85
N PRO A 911 -5.85 -64.06 32.35
CA PRO A 911 -6.41 -65.24 32.98
C PRO A 911 -7.01 -64.81 34.33
N GLU A 912 -8.33 -64.95 34.44
CA GLU A 912 -9.01 -65.07 35.73
C GLU A 912 -8.51 -66.34 36.43
N ASP A 913 -8.53 -66.32 37.76
CA ASP A 913 -8.12 -67.37 38.71
C ASP A 913 -6.63 -67.47 39.10
N SER A 914 -6.27 -66.77 40.17
CA SER A 914 -5.39 -67.33 41.21
C SER A 914 -5.78 -66.80 42.61
N PRO A 915 -5.82 -67.68 43.65
CA PRO A 915 -6.37 -67.38 44.97
C PRO A 915 -5.36 -66.65 45.89
N PRO A 916 -5.80 -66.12 47.05
CA PRO A 916 -4.98 -65.23 47.87
C PRO A 916 -4.08 -66.05 48.80
N ASP A 917 -2.78 -65.76 48.82
CA ASP A 917 -1.91 -66.31 49.87
C ASP A 917 -0.85 -65.33 50.40
N SER A 918 -1.15 -64.90 51.63
CA SER A 918 -0.33 -64.92 52.86
C SER A 918 1.11 -64.32 52.93
N ARG A 919 1.36 -63.77 54.13
CA ARG A 919 2.49 -62.94 54.59
C ARG A 919 3.84 -63.66 54.69
N ALA A 920 4.94 -62.97 54.34
CA ALA A 920 6.29 -62.94 54.98
C ALA A 920 7.35 -62.50 53.93
N ARG A 921 8.35 -61.64 54.12
CA ARG A 921 9.07 -61.08 55.28
C ARG A 921 9.68 -59.72 54.87
N ARG A 922 9.69 -58.77 55.81
CA ARG A 922 10.40 -57.48 55.73
C ARG A 922 11.92 -57.69 55.73
N GLY A 923 12.63 -57.03 54.82
CA GLY A 923 14.04 -56.66 54.95
C GLY A 923 14.15 -55.14 54.83
N PHE A 924 14.58 -54.49 55.90
CA PHE A 924 14.65 -53.03 56.05
C PHE A 924 15.71 -52.42 55.10
N PHE A 925 15.27 -51.54 54.19
CA PHE A 925 15.91 -50.28 53.71
C PHE A 925 15.25 -49.86 52.39
N VAL A 926 14.13 -49.11 52.46
CA VAL A 926 13.53 -48.41 51.31
C VAL A 926 12.93 -47.09 51.81
N PRO A 927 13.34 -45.91 51.31
CA PRO A 927 12.61 -44.68 51.55
C PRO A 927 11.31 -44.65 50.76
N ARG A 928 10.25 -44.18 51.42
CA ARG A 928 8.88 -44.03 50.93
C ARG A 928 8.79 -43.14 49.69
N SER A 929 8.48 -43.70 48.53
CA SER A 929 7.70 -43.03 47.48
C SER A 929 7.11 -44.04 46.48
N ILE A 930 6.28 -44.97 46.95
CA ILE A 930 5.39 -45.76 46.08
C ILE A 930 4.00 -45.15 46.23
N ALA A 931 3.71 -44.13 45.43
CA ALA A 931 2.38 -43.62 45.21
C ALA A 931 2.33 -43.02 43.80
N ARG A 932 1.24 -43.28 43.07
CA ARG A 932 0.95 -42.97 41.65
C ARG A 932 1.42 -44.02 40.65
N TRP A 933 0.75 -45.17 40.70
CA TRP A 933 0.41 -45.88 39.48
C TRP A 933 -0.97 -45.37 39.00
N ASN A 934 -1.13 -45.32 37.67
CA ASN A 934 -2.33 -45.02 36.88
C ASN A 934 -2.44 -43.58 36.34
N ALA A 935 -1.91 -43.39 35.13
CA ALA A 935 -2.54 -42.51 34.15
C ALA A 935 -2.65 -43.30 32.83
N PRO A 936 -3.83 -43.38 32.19
CA PRO A 936 -4.03 -44.12 30.96
C PRO A 936 -3.27 -43.47 29.78
N VAL A 937 -2.72 -44.31 28.91
CA VAL A 937 -1.83 -43.92 27.79
C VAL A 937 -2.59 -43.84 26.46
N HIS A 938 -3.86 -44.25 26.40
CA HIS A 938 -4.70 -44.05 25.22
C HIS A 938 -5.62 -42.83 25.38
N PRO A 939 -5.81 -42.02 24.31
CA PRO A 939 -6.90 -41.08 24.27
C PRO A 939 -8.21 -41.88 24.19
N THR A 940 -9.07 -41.74 25.19
CA THR A 940 -10.48 -42.08 25.05
C THR A 940 -11.06 -41.18 23.96
N GLN A 941 -11.46 -41.76 22.83
CA GLN A 941 -12.41 -41.12 21.93
C GLN A 941 -13.68 -40.84 22.75
N GLY A 942 -13.95 -39.56 22.97
CA GLY A 942 -15.21 -39.06 23.52
C GLY A 942 -15.74 -38.03 22.53
N MET A 943 -17.06 -38.10 22.29
CA MET A 943 -17.88 -37.21 21.47
C MET A 943 -17.54 -35.73 21.60
#